data_AF-A0A0C4F591-F1
#
_entry.id   AF-A0A0C4F591-F1
#
_cell.length_a   1.000
_cell.length_b   1.000
_cell.length_c   1.000
_cell.angle_alpha   90.00
_cell.angle_beta   90.00
_cell.angle_gamma   90.00
#
_symmetry.space_group_name_H-M   'P 1'
#
loop_
_entity.id
_entity.type
_entity.pdbx_description
1 polymer ?
#
loop_
_entity_poly.entity_id
_entity_poly.type
_entity_poly.pdbx_seq_one_letter_code
_entity_poly.pdbx_strand_id
1 'polypeptide(L)'
;MDSKQPTTDGSDPYQIPPEYQVYLDPDFDPQEFANSVLNNEPYHATDISQFASGDVSAVLSKLNLGIEDITKQIRSQVSTHHLKLLTKASAVASLERPLQAVKDALHQLDANVERLHKKIGNRHATLEDALARLDRYQAAAELSRKTSRFVTLAKRLEAQMAELDLSPPNLLLQKDTSKNPSISRDQHELFLAESALTLSELERLLDSELETASIEGSAPAGEEPSPQTLASIRSLTAIQPHVQTIVSARKKVEEQMSRILNQGLVQLDRAMLSSSFQTAYNLSILDRSVGSMIFELTELIGKKIKLAFDLNFLAREAGANDPQPTSSFGYKSRARTEPTAATLPQWTSTLWARLEGLIDDLSTSCVKVYTLEKVLEWKKDPVSGVPFLEVVTSSGSMLEERPSTVFWTTLSSALSKETRETLRTSNFIAQTLTANYPHLLRLFQEFFSRISLHTHTIYNSSSQSPETILTLRAVLPLENIYLNRVMTKMTDAGNGRAEKLTTVLANELDAARFDPLLVRSVCRKAKEVVDNYLKRVENRIVTDYQATSLAGPSATPSQITNIDIFNNLSELSRQLVRALHDYPEEIKKLMEGTIELAGKMREGIIRPIVASITRELNMIISKMHVQFRPTNASSNGMYMQELRAKLALVRHELLARLEPAHLEPLLLELTAEVLGSFLFHASLMTPLTETLKLRLAGEVAELEFEVTQFLVHDQARMGPSLRPPGIDKQPHDSKNNNDNEDDDDDGEAREERRMEVARLLDDLKIFRQVLFADTASELSLLLRQSTLDVLLVVHILLVKHQSDFPSASDKAHPQVLLIHQRNAWTAPEYARWVQEYRQDNRHREPLRVFRSYLDEVFDEIQSDPDDRLPELQWLRLARQFLE
;
A
#
# COMPACT_ATOMS: atom_id res chain seq x y z
N MET A 1 6.74 95.97 12.94
CA MET A 1 6.46 97.31 13.46
C MET A 1 4.96 97.46 13.56
N ASP A 2 4.44 97.45 14.78
CA ASP A 2 3.13 98.01 15.12
C ASP A 2 3.02 99.44 14.59
N SER A 3 1.83 99.87 14.16
CA SER A 3 1.19 101.11 14.65
C SER A 3 -0.12 101.46 13.92
N LYS A 4 -1.21 101.37 14.71
CA LYS A 4 -2.34 102.30 14.86
C LYS A 4 -2.60 103.38 13.79
N GLN A 5 -3.85 103.40 13.32
CA GLN A 5 -4.52 104.54 12.69
C GLN A 5 -4.72 105.74 13.64
N PRO A 6 -4.73 106.99 13.12
CA PRO A 6 -5.34 108.13 13.78
C PRO A 6 -6.64 108.60 13.10
N THR A 7 -7.56 109.02 13.94
CA THR A 7 -8.86 109.68 13.70
C THR A 7 -8.72 111.17 13.39
N THR A 8 -9.70 111.75 12.68
CA THR A 8 -10.41 113.06 12.85
C THR A 8 -10.95 113.51 11.49
N ASP A 9 -12.04 114.27 11.30
CA ASP A 9 -12.86 115.14 12.15
C ASP A 9 -14.19 115.41 11.40
N GLY A 10 -15.26 115.76 12.11
CA GLY A 10 -16.54 116.20 11.52
C GLY A 10 -16.76 117.71 11.67
N SER A 11 -17.46 118.32 10.69
CA SER A 11 -18.58 119.28 10.83
C SER A 11 -18.72 120.27 9.64
N ASP A 12 -19.81 120.11 8.89
CA ASP A 12 -20.50 120.99 7.92
C ASP A 12 -21.18 122.23 8.59
N PRO A 13 -21.99 123.11 7.92
CA PRO A 13 -21.92 123.76 6.58
C PRO A 13 -22.47 125.24 6.57
N TYR A 14 -22.51 125.93 5.41
CA TYR A 14 -23.28 127.17 5.18
C TYR A 14 -24.19 127.01 3.93
N GLN A 15 -25.46 127.44 4.00
CA GLN A 15 -26.51 127.19 2.98
C GLN A 15 -26.89 128.49 2.24
N ILE A 16 -26.92 128.45 0.90
CA ILE A 16 -27.10 129.61 0.00
C ILE A 16 -28.62 129.95 -0.18
N PRO A 17 -29.02 131.24 -0.23
CA PRO A 17 -30.41 131.66 -0.41
C PRO A 17 -31.06 131.15 -1.72
N PRO A 18 -32.36 130.78 -1.71
CA PRO A 18 -33.02 130.07 -2.81
C PRO A 18 -33.12 130.88 -4.11
N GLU A 19 -33.18 132.21 -4.02
CA GLU A 19 -33.25 133.12 -5.17
C GLU A 19 -32.00 133.10 -6.06
N TYR A 20 -30.87 132.61 -5.57
CA TYR A 20 -29.65 132.43 -6.37
C TYR A 20 -29.44 130.98 -6.86
N GLN A 21 -30.33 130.05 -6.51
CA GLN A 21 -30.20 128.65 -6.92
C GLN A 21 -30.31 128.47 -8.44
N VAL A 22 -31.08 129.33 -9.12
CA VAL A 22 -31.19 129.31 -10.60
C VAL A 22 -29.83 129.52 -11.27
N TYR A 23 -28.91 130.29 -10.66
CA TYR A 23 -27.55 130.50 -11.20
C TYR A 23 -26.57 129.37 -10.89
N LEU A 24 -26.94 128.42 -10.02
CA LEU A 24 -26.11 127.26 -9.67
C LEU A 24 -26.49 126.02 -10.48
N ASP A 25 -27.51 126.11 -11.33
CA ASP A 25 -27.84 125.04 -12.26
C ASP A 25 -26.71 124.90 -13.31
N PRO A 26 -26.06 123.73 -13.45
CA PRO A 26 -24.96 123.54 -14.39
C PRO A 26 -25.31 123.84 -15.85
N ASP A 27 -26.60 123.79 -16.23
CA ASP A 27 -27.07 124.02 -17.59
C ASP A 27 -27.72 125.41 -17.79
N PHE A 28 -27.51 126.36 -16.88
CA PHE A 28 -28.07 127.71 -16.96
C PHE A 28 -27.58 128.49 -18.20
N ASP A 29 -28.50 128.82 -19.13
CA ASP A 29 -28.21 129.69 -20.28
C ASP A 29 -28.66 131.15 -20.02
N PRO A 30 -27.71 132.10 -19.91
CA PRO A 30 -28.03 133.50 -19.66
C PRO A 30 -28.89 134.16 -20.75
N GLN A 31 -28.74 133.77 -22.02
CA GLN A 31 -29.46 134.40 -23.13
C GLN A 31 -30.92 133.95 -23.17
N GLU A 32 -31.16 132.66 -22.91
CA GLU A 32 -32.50 132.11 -22.86
C GLU A 32 -33.25 132.61 -21.62
N PHE A 33 -32.56 132.70 -20.48
CA PHE A 33 -33.09 133.35 -19.28
C PHE A 33 -33.44 134.82 -19.54
N ALA A 34 -32.57 135.60 -20.18
CA ALA A 34 -32.87 137.00 -20.52
C ALA A 34 -34.07 137.13 -21.47
N ASN A 35 -34.20 136.24 -22.45
CA ASN A 35 -35.34 136.21 -23.38
C ASN A 35 -36.66 135.83 -22.67
N SER A 36 -36.63 134.87 -21.74
CA SER A 36 -37.81 134.49 -20.94
C SER A 36 -38.29 135.63 -20.03
N VAL A 37 -37.37 136.40 -19.44
CA VAL A 37 -37.69 137.58 -18.62
C VAL A 37 -38.27 138.71 -19.48
N LEU A 38 -37.80 138.89 -20.72
CA LEU A 38 -38.35 139.88 -21.65
C LEU A 38 -39.73 139.50 -22.20
N ASN A 39 -39.95 138.23 -22.51
CA ASN A 39 -41.21 137.74 -23.09
C ASN A 39 -42.26 137.34 -22.04
N ASN A 40 -41.95 137.46 -20.75
CA ASN A 40 -42.80 137.05 -19.63
C ASN A 40 -43.23 135.57 -19.69
N GLU A 41 -42.34 134.70 -20.16
CA GLU A 41 -42.54 133.24 -20.12
C GLU A 41 -41.72 132.60 -18.99
N PRO A 42 -42.20 131.52 -18.35
CA PRO A 42 -41.45 130.83 -17.30
C PRO A 42 -40.23 130.10 -17.87
N TYR A 43 -39.05 130.34 -17.29
CA TYR A 43 -37.81 129.67 -17.68
C TYR A 43 -37.71 128.30 -17.00
N HIS A 44 -37.56 127.23 -17.78
CA HIS A 44 -37.44 125.84 -17.31
C HIS A 44 -38.32 125.52 -16.08
N ALA A 45 -39.62 125.76 -16.21
CA ALA A 45 -40.66 125.51 -15.19
C ALA A 45 -40.47 126.24 -13.84
N THR A 46 -39.54 127.20 -13.76
CA THR A 46 -39.29 128.01 -12.57
C THR A 46 -40.00 129.36 -12.70
N ASP A 47 -40.80 129.71 -11.69
CA ASP A 47 -41.67 130.88 -11.72
C ASP A 47 -40.85 132.17 -11.54
N ILE A 48 -40.40 132.76 -12.66
CA ILE A 48 -39.62 134.01 -12.71
C ILE A 48 -40.49 135.27 -12.69
N SER A 49 -41.77 135.15 -12.32
CA SER A 49 -42.72 136.27 -12.21
C SER A 49 -42.21 137.47 -11.41
N GLN A 50 -41.30 137.28 -10.44
CA GLN A 50 -40.68 138.38 -9.69
C GLN A 50 -39.71 139.25 -10.51
N PHE A 51 -39.18 138.74 -11.62
CA PHE A 51 -38.28 139.45 -12.53
C PHE A 51 -39.01 139.93 -13.81
N ALA A 52 -40.21 139.39 -14.05
CA ALA A 52 -41.05 139.58 -15.22
C ALA A 52 -42.01 140.79 -15.07
N SER A 53 -41.43 142.01 -14.93
CA SER A 53 -42.17 143.27 -14.93
C SER A 53 -41.77 144.18 -16.10
N GLY A 54 -41.52 143.61 -17.29
CA GLY A 54 -41.39 144.36 -18.55
C GLY A 54 -40.30 145.45 -18.67
N ASP A 55 -39.55 145.76 -17.61
CA ASP A 55 -38.63 146.89 -17.52
C ASP A 55 -37.26 146.42 -16.98
N VAL A 56 -36.28 146.24 -17.88
CA VAL A 56 -35.01 145.50 -17.66
C VAL A 56 -34.11 146.11 -16.57
N SER A 57 -34.24 147.40 -16.27
CA SER A 57 -33.34 148.10 -15.35
C SER A 57 -33.48 147.67 -13.88
N ALA A 58 -34.64 147.13 -13.47
CA ALA A 58 -34.87 146.71 -12.09
C ALA A 58 -34.17 145.38 -11.75
N VAL A 59 -34.01 144.48 -12.73
CA VAL A 59 -33.38 143.16 -12.54
C VAL A 59 -31.87 143.28 -12.36
N LEU A 60 -31.22 144.16 -13.13
CA LEU A 60 -29.77 144.38 -13.09
C LEU A 60 -29.27 144.99 -11.77
N SER A 61 -30.05 145.86 -11.12
CA SER A 61 -29.64 146.46 -9.85
C SER A 61 -29.61 145.43 -8.71
N LYS A 62 -30.57 144.50 -8.70
CA LYS A 62 -30.67 143.45 -7.69
C LYS A 62 -29.50 142.45 -7.80
N LEU A 63 -29.04 142.16 -9.02
CA LEU A 63 -27.92 141.24 -9.24
C LEU A 63 -26.57 141.82 -8.83
N ASN A 64 -26.34 143.12 -9.08
CA ASN A 64 -25.10 143.78 -8.64
C ASN A 64 -24.96 143.82 -7.11
N LEU A 65 -26.06 144.01 -6.37
CA LEU A 65 -26.08 143.94 -4.90
C LEU A 65 -25.64 142.56 -4.38
N GLY A 66 -26.03 141.48 -5.05
CA GLY A 66 -25.64 140.11 -4.65
C GLY A 66 -24.15 139.81 -4.82
N ILE A 67 -23.52 140.31 -5.89
CA ILE A 67 -22.08 140.09 -6.18
C ILE A 67 -21.20 140.77 -5.13
N GLU A 68 -21.60 141.95 -4.65
CA GLU A 68 -20.81 142.73 -3.70
C GLU A 68 -20.72 142.06 -2.32
N ASP A 69 -21.77 141.34 -1.90
CA ASP A 69 -21.82 140.65 -0.61
C ASP A 69 -20.91 139.39 -0.58
N ILE A 70 -20.93 138.56 -1.64
CA ILE A 70 -20.11 137.33 -1.75
C ILE A 70 -18.60 137.65 -1.70
N THR A 71 -18.17 138.70 -2.38
CA THR A 71 -16.75 139.08 -2.46
C THR A 71 -16.17 139.41 -1.08
N LYS A 72 -17.00 139.95 -0.18
CA LYS A 72 -16.59 140.34 1.17
C LYS A 72 -16.31 139.12 2.06
N GLN A 73 -17.05 138.02 1.87
CA GLN A 73 -16.86 136.79 2.65
C GLN A 73 -15.57 136.03 2.29
N ILE A 74 -15.24 135.90 1.00
CA ILE A 74 -14.06 135.13 0.55
C ILE A 74 -12.75 135.69 1.11
N ARG A 75 -12.61 137.02 1.18
CA ARG A 75 -11.39 137.66 1.71
C ARG A 75 -11.14 137.35 3.19
N SER A 76 -12.19 137.14 3.97
CA SER A 76 -12.09 136.82 5.40
C SER A 76 -11.41 135.47 5.64
N GLN A 77 -11.79 134.44 4.88
CA GLN A 77 -11.31 133.07 5.08
C GLN A 77 -9.86 132.84 4.66
N VAL A 78 -9.42 133.45 3.55
CA VAL A 78 -8.05 133.25 3.06
C VAL A 78 -7.02 133.87 4.01
N SER A 79 -7.36 134.95 4.70
CA SER A 79 -6.46 135.63 5.63
C SER A 79 -6.14 134.79 6.88
N THR A 80 -7.06 133.97 7.37
CA THR A 80 -6.95 133.28 8.66
C THR A 80 -6.10 132.00 8.64
N HIS A 81 -5.91 131.34 7.49
CA HIS A 81 -5.40 129.95 7.46
C HIS A 81 -4.10 129.65 6.67
N HIS A 82 -3.40 130.66 6.13
CA HIS A 82 -2.26 130.46 5.20
C HIS A 82 -1.06 129.62 5.73
N LEU A 83 -0.77 129.68 7.03
CA LEU A 83 0.47 129.14 7.61
C LEU A 83 0.50 127.60 7.72
N LYS A 84 -0.67 126.96 7.90
CA LYS A 84 -0.78 125.49 7.98
C LYS A 84 -0.55 124.78 6.64
N LEU A 85 -0.75 125.48 5.52
CA LEU A 85 -0.63 124.90 4.18
C LEU A 85 0.84 124.68 3.78
N LEU A 86 1.74 125.60 4.19
CA LEU A 86 3.15 125.60 3.78
C LEU A 86 3.98 124.48 4.44
N THR A 87 3.69 124.13 5.69
CA THR A 87 4.47 123.09 6.40
C THR A 87 4.26 121.70 5.81
N LYS A 88 3.02 121.35 5.42
CA LYS A 88 2.71 120.06 4.79
C LYS A 88 3.35 119.86 3.41
N ALA A 89 3.57 120.94 2.65
CA ALA A 89 4.22 120.85 1.34
C ALA A 89 5.70 120.46 1.42
N SER A 90 6.42 120.87 2.48
CA SER A 90 7.88 120.65 2.59
C SER A 90 8.30 119.20 2.87
N ALA A 91 7.55 118.47 3.71
CA ALA A 91 7.87 117.09 4.07
C ALA A 91 7.73 116.13 2.89
N VAL A 92 6.72 116.36 2.03
CA VAL A 92 6.44 115.55 0.84
C VAL A 92 7.59 115.64 -0.18
N ALA A 93 8.21 116.81 -0.33
CA ALA A 93 9.31 117.00 -1.28
C ALA A 93 10.59 116.20 -0.92
N SER A 94 10.82 115.86 0.35
CA SER A 94 12.05 115.16 0.78
C SER A 94 12.06 113.64 0.54
N LEU A 95 10.89 113.02 0.38
CA LEU A 95 10.70 111.57 0.24
C LEU A 95 10.81 111.06 -1.20
N GLU A 96 10.80 111.96 -2.18
CA GLU A 96 10.75 111.63 -3.62
C GLU A 96 12.05 110.96 -4.12
N ARG A 97 13.21 111.44 -3.64
CA ARG A 97 14.53 111.01 -4.16
C ARG A 97 14.91 109.56 -3.81
N PRO A 98 14.74 109.07 -2.57
CA PRO A 98 15.02 107.67 -2.22
C PRO A 98 14.04 106.69 -2.87
N LEU A 99 12.77 107.08 -2.99
CA LEU A 99 11.74 106.28 -3.69
C LEU A 99 12.09 106.08 -5.16
N GLN A 100 12.63 107.10 -5.81
CA GLN A 100 13.08 107.00 -7.20
C GLN A 100 14.25 106.00 -7.35
N ALA A 101 15.23 106.02 -6.44
CA ALA A 101 16.37 105.09 -6.49
C ALA A 101 15.95 103.62 -6.30
N VAL A 102 15.01 103.34 -5.40
CA VAL A 102 14.46 101.98 -5.21
C VAL A 102 13.65 101.53 -6.43
N LYS A 103 12.87 102.45 -7.03
CA LYS A 103 12.13 102.18 -8.26
C LYS A 103 13.05 101.82 -9.42
N ASP A 104 14.15 102.55 -9.58
CA ASP A 104 15.14 102.28 -10.64
C ASP A 104 15.83 100.92 -10.43
N ALA A 105 16.17 100.56 -9.18
CA ALA A 105 16.76 99.25 -8.87
C ALA A 105 15.78 98.08 -9.10
N LEU A 106 14.50 98.26 -8.77
CA LEU A 106 13.44 97.29 -9.07
C LEU A 106 13.29 97.08 -10.57
N HIS A 107 13.27 98.16 -11.36
CA HIS A 107 13.22 98.06 -12.82
C HIS A 107 14.45 97.35 -13.41
N GLN A 108 15.65 97.55 -12.85
CA GLN A 108 16.84 96.82 -13.28
C GLN A 108 16.80 95.33 -12.93
N LEU A 109 16.28 94.98 -11.75
CA LEU A 109 16.11 93.58 -11.35
C LEU A 109 15.12 92.87 -12.26
N ASP A 110 13.99 93.50 -12.55
CA ASP A 110 12.94 92.98 -13.44
C ASP A 110 13.51 92.73 -14.85
N ALA A 111 14.28 93.69 -15.38
CA ALA A 111 14.97 93.54 -16.65
C ALA A 111 16.01 92.39 -16.66
N ASN A 112 16.70 92.13 -15.55
CA ASN A 112 17.65 91.03 -15.43
C ASN A 112 16.95 89.66 -15.31
N VAL A 113 15.81 89.58 -14.61
CA VAL A 113 14.98 88.38 -14.53
C VAL A 113 14.39 88.04 -15.90
N GLU A 114 13.87 89.03 -16.64
CA GLU A 114 13.40 88.82 -18.02
C GLU A 114 14.52 88.31 -18.94
N ARG A 115 15.74 88.85 -18.82
CA ARG A 115 16.90 88.38 -19.60
C ARG A 115 17.29 86.97 -19.23
N LEU A 116 17.26 86.59 -17.96
CA LEU A 116 17.54 85.24 -17.49
C LEU A 116 16.48 84.25 -18.01
N HIS A 117 15.20 84.62 -17.92
CA HIS A 117 14.10 83.83 -18.44
C HIS A 117 14.22 83.62 -19.96
N LYS A 118 14.56 84.67 -20.72
CA LYS A 118 14.81 84.56 -22.17
C LYS A 118 16.06 83.72 -22.52
N LYS A 119 17.10 83.74 -21.68
CA LYS A 119 18.34 82.96 -21.96
C LYS A 119 18.25 81.50 -21.54
N ILE A 120 17.62 81.21 -20.40
CA ILE A 120 17.57 79.85 -19.82
C ILE A 120 16.24 79.18 -20.12
N GLY A 121 15.11 79.86 -19.91
CA GLY A 121 13.76 79.33 -20.14
C GLY A 121 13.55 78.91 -21.59
N ASN A 122 13.91 79.77 -22.55
CA ASN A 122 13.83 79.42 -23.98
C ASN A 122 14.74 78.24 -24.35
N ARG A 123 15.94 78.14 -23.75
CA ARG A 123 16.86 77.04 -24.03
C ARG A 123 16.36 75.73 -23.44
N HIS A 124 15.79 75.76 -22.25
CA HIS A 124 15.11 74.63 -21.64
C HIS A 124 13.94 74.16 -22.50
N ALA A 125 13.04 75.07 -22.90
CA ALA A 125 11.92 74.74 -23.79
C ALA A 125 12.39 74.13 -25.13
N THR A 126 13.47 74.67 -25.73
CA THR A 126 14.02 74.06 -26.95
C THR A 126 14.66 72.69 -26.73
N LEU A 127 15.21 72.43 -25.54
CA LEU A 127 15.79 71.13 -25.17
C LEU A 127 14.69 70.11 -24.89
N GLU A 128 13.62 70.51 -24.22
CA GLU A 128 12.42 69.71 -23.99
C GLU A 128 11.76 69.33 -25.32
N ASP A 129 11.61 70.29 -26.25
CA ASP A 129 11.16 70.02 -27.62
C ASP A 129 12.11 69.09 -28.40
N ALA A 130 13.42 69.16 -28.15
CA ALA A 130 14.40 68.29 -28.79
C ALA A 130 14.35 66.86 -28.22
N LEU A 131 14.17 66.71 -26.90
CA LEU A 131 13.95 65.43 -26.23
C LEU A 131 12.64 64.79 -26.70
N ALA A 132 11.54 65.54 -26.72
CA ALA A 132 10.26 65.05 -27.24
C ALA A 132 10.31 64.67 -28.73
N ARG A 133 11.22 65.29 -29.51
CA ARG A 133 11.50 64.87 -30.89
C ARG A 133 12.34 63.59 -30.93
N LEU A 134 13.35 63.47 -30.08
CA LEU A 134 14.18 62.28 -29.97
C LEU A 134 13.36 61.05 -29.57
N ASP A 135 12.46 61.18 -28.58
CA ASP A 135 11.57 60.10 -28.15
C ASP A 135 10.64 59.65 -29.28
N ARG A 136 10.07 60.61 -30.03
CA ARG A 136 9.26 60.32 -31.23
C ARG A 136 10.07 59.62 -32.31
N TYR A 137 11.33 60.00 -32.54
CA TYR A 137 12.21 59.30 -33.49
C TYR A 137 12.57 57.89 -33.02
N GLN A 138 12.81 57.68 -31.72
CA GLN A 138 13.09 56.37 -31.16
C GLN A 138 11.87 55.46 -31.27
N ALA A 139 10.67 55.94 -30.91
CA ALA A 139 9.42 55.21 -31.08
C ALA A 139 9.15 54.86 -32.55
N ALA A 140 9.35 55.80 -33.48
CA ALA A 140 9.20 55.55 -34.92
C ALA A 140 10.23 54.54 -35.45
N ALA A 141 11.48 54.60 -34.99
CA ALA A 141 12.53 53.65 -35.35
C ALA A 141 12.25 52.25 -34.81
N GLU A 142 11.73 52.14 -33.59
CA GLU A 142 11.33 50.88 -32.98
C GLU A 142 10.14 50.26 -33.72
N LEU A 143 9.10 51.05 -34.01
CA LEU A 143 7.94 50.61 -34.79
C LEU A 143 8.35 50.14 -36.19
N SER A 144 9.26 50.85 -36.85
CA SER A 144 9.82 50.47 -38.15
C SER A 144 10.60 49.14 -38.08
N ARG A 145 11.45 48.96 -37.05
CA ARG A 145 12.19 47.70 -36.83
C ARG A 145 11.25 46.52 -36.57
N LYS A 146 10.24 46.69 -35.71
CA LYS A 146 9.25 45.64 -35.43
C LYS A 146 8.41 45.31 -36.67
N THR A 147 7.99 46.33 -37.44
CA THR A 147 7.26 46.14 -38.71
C THR A 147 8.11 45.42 -39.76
N SER A 148 9.39 45.79 -39.91
CA SER A 148 10.31 45.11 -40.83
C SER A 148 10.52 43.65 -40.46
N ARG A 149 10.70 43.36 -39.16
CA ARG A 149 10.79 41.98 -38.65
C ARG A 149 9.49 41.21 -38.91
N PHE A 150 8.34 41.82 -38.63
CA PHE A 150 7.02 41.22 -38.89
C PHE A 150 6.85 40.85 -40.37
N VAL A 151 7.13 41.77 -41.29
CA VAL A 151 6.99 41.51 -42.74
C VAL A 151 7.94 40.41 -43.20
N THR A 152 9.17 40.38 -42.69
CA THR A 152 10.15 39.33 -43.03
C THR A 152 9.67 37.96 -42.55
N LEU A 153 9.14 37.88 -41.34
CA LEU A 153 8.58 36.65 -40.77
C LEU A 153 7.28 36.23 -41.47
N ALA A 154 6.40 37.17 -41.83
CA ALA A 154 5.16 36.89 -42.55
C ALA A 154 5.45 36.31 -43.95
N LYS A 155 6.41 36.88 -44.69
CA LYS A 155 6.87 36.32 -45.97
C LYS A 155 7.48 34.93 -45.82
N ARG A 156 8.24 34.70 -44.75
CA ARG A 156 8.80 33.38 -44.44
C ARG A 156 7.67 32.38 -44.16
N LEU A 157 6.67 32.76 -43.36
CA LEU A 157 5.50 31.94 -43.08
C LEU A 157 4.72 31.60 -44.35
N GLU A 158 4.52 32.57 -45.25
CA GLU A 158 3.85 32.33 -46.54
C GLU A 158 4.60 31.30 -47.40
N ALA A 159 5.95 31.37 -47.43
CA ALA A 159 6.76 30.38 -48.12
C ALA A 159 6.67 28.98 -47.48
N GLN A 160 6.78 28.90 -46.15
CA GLN A 160 6.66 27.64 -45.41
C GLN A 160 5.27 27.02 -45.55
N MET A 161 4.21 27.85 -45.54
CA MET A 161 2.84 27.37 -45.76
C MET A 161 2.61 26.89 -47.19
N ALA A 162 3.23 27.52 -48.18
CA ALA A 162 3.17 27.06 -49.57
C ALA A 162 3.86 25.69 -49.74
N GLU A 163 4.99 25.45 -49.07
CA GLU A 163 5.67 24.15 -49.04
C GLU A 163 4.82 23.08 -48.32
N LEU A 164 4.13 23.44 -47.24
CA LEU A 164 3.17 22.55 -46.56
C LEU A 164 1.95 22.21 -47.43
N ASP A 165 1.41 23.15 -48.21
CA ASP A 165 0.28 22.92 -49.12
C ASP A 165 0.70 22.06 -50.34
N LEU A 166 1.97 22.10 -50.76
CA LEU A 166 2.53 21.27 -51.84
C LEU A 166 2.72 19.79 -51.44
N SER A 167 2.75 19.49 -50.14
CA SER A 167 2.86 18.12 -49.60
C SER A 167 1.62 17.74 -48.75
N PRO A 168 0.47 17.43 -49.39
CA PRO A 168 -0.72 17.03 -48.65
C PRO A 168 -0.52 15.66 -47.96
N PRO A 169 -1.06 15.48 -46.73
CA PRO A 169 -0.89 14.25 -45.95
C PRO A 169 -1.45 12.98 -46.64
N ASN A 170 -2.40 13.14 -47.57
CA ASN A 170 -3.07 12.01 -48.22
C ASN A 170 -2.26 11.34 -49.35
N LEU A 171 -1.19 11.95 -49.87
CA LEU A 171 -0.38 11.36 -50.95
C LEU A 171 0.71 10.39 -50.44
N LEU A 172 0.98 10.36 -49.13
CA LEU A 172 1.96 9.43 -48.52
C LEU A 172 1.41 8.00 -48.32
N LEU A 173 0.14 7.76 -48.68
CA LEU A 173 -0.51 6.44 -48.63
C LEU A 173 -0.50 5.69 -49.96
N GLN A 174 -0.17 6.35 -51.09
CA GLN A 174 0.00 5.67 -52.36
C GLN A 174 1.41 5.08 -52.45
N LYS A 175 1.44 3.77 -52.60
CA LYS A 175 2.59 2.89 -52.71
C LYS A 175 3.29 3.11 -54.07
N ASP A 176 3.75 4.32 -54.36
CA ASP A 176 4.49 4.61 -55.59
C ASP A 176 5.98 4.35 -55.39
N THR A 177 6.45 3.33 -56.12
CA THR A 177 7.70 2.59 -55.99
C THR A 177 8.95 3.34 -56.49
N SER A 178 9.13 4.65 -56.25
CA SER A 178 10.32 5.33 -56.79
C SER A 178 11.02 6.44 -55.99
N LYS A 179 10.55 6.84 -54.80
CA LYS A 179 11.33 7.71 -53.89
C LYS A 179 11.09 7.34 -52.43
N ASN A 180 12.15 7.28 -51.62
CA ASN A 180 12.10 6.91 -50.20
C ASN A 180 11.03 7.73 -49.43
N PRO A 181 9.90 7.12 -49.01
CA PRO A 181 8.79 7.85 -48.37
C PRO A 181 9.15 8.41 -46.98
N SER A 182 10.16 7.86 -46.30
CA SER A 182 10.64 8.36 -45.00
C SER A 182 11.20 9.78 -45.09
N ILE A 183 11.99 10.09 -46.14
CA ILE A 183 12.65 11.40 -46.28
C ILE A 183 11.61 12.51 -46.52
N SER A 184 10.56 12.23 -47.30
CA SER A 184 9.49 13.20 -47.55
C SER A 184 8.65 13.48 -46.30
N ARG A 185 8.46 12.47 -45.45
CA ARG A 185 7.69 12.59 -44.21
C ARG A 185 8.45 13.42 -43.17
N ASP A 186 9.75 13.13 -42.99
CA ASP A 186 10.62 13.87 -42.09
C ASP A 186 10.73 15.36 -42.51
N GLN A 187 10.77 15.63 -43.82
CA GLN A 187 10.74 17.00 -44.34
C GLN A 187 9.43 17.72 -44.03
N HIS A 188 8.28 17.08 -44.25
CA HIS A 188 6.98 17.68 -43.93
C HIS A 188 6.84 17.97 -42.43
N GLU A 189 7.27 17.03 -41.59
CA GLU A 189 7.30 17.17 -40.13
C GLU A 189 8.22 18.32 -39.67
N LEU A 190 9.38 18.50 -40.31
CA LEU A 190 10.29 19.62 -40.06
C LEU A 190 9.68 20.97 -40.45
N PHE A 191 9.13 21.08 -41.66
CA PHE A 191 8.49 22.32 -42.13
C PHE A 191 7.29 22.71 -41.24
N LEU A 192 6.56 21.74 -40.71
CA LEU A 192 5.47 21.99 -39.78
C LEU A 192 5.97 22.58 -38.44
N ALA A 193 7.04 22.01 -37.87
CA ALA A 193 7.64 22.52 -36.63
C ALA A 193 8.26 23.93 -36.82
N GLU A 194 8.90 24.18 -37.96
CA GLU A 194 9.43 25.51 -38.30
C GLU A 194 8.32 26.55 -38.49
N SER A 195 7.21 26.16 -39.13
CA SER A 195 6.03 27.02 -39.31
C SER A 195 5.40 27.40 -37.97
N ALA A 196 5.34 26.46 -37.03
CA ALA A 196 4.89 26.74 -35.67
C ALA A 196 5.78 27.74 -34.93
N LEU A 197 7.10 27.66 -35.11
CA LEU A 197 8.04 28.62 -34.51
C LEU A 197 7.86 30.03 -35.10
N THR A 198 7.74 30.14 -36.43
CA THR A 198 7.52 31.44 -37.09
C THR A 198 6.17 32.03 -36.72
N LEU A 199 5.13 31.21 -36.56
CA LEU A 199 3.83 31.62 -36.03
C LEU A 199 3.94 32.18 -34.60
N SER A 200 4.62 31.46 -33.70
CA SER A 200 4.83 31.90 -32.32
C SER A 200 5.61 33.20 -32.21
N GLU A 201 6.65 33.38 -33.04
CA GLU A 201 7.38 34.65 -33.12
C GLU A 201 6.52 35.80 -33.64
N LEU A 202 5.68 35.55 -34.64
CA LEU A 202 4.74 36.53 -35.18
C LEU A 202 3.69 36.93 -34.15
N GLU A 203 3.12 35.96 -33.42
CA GLU A 203 2.17 36.22 -32.35
C GLU A 203 2.81 36.99 -31.19
N ARG A 204 4.02 36.62 -30.76
CA ARG A 204 4.75 37.38 -29.75
C ARG A 204 5.02 38.82 -30.18
N LEU A 205 5.32 39.07 -31.46
CA LEU A 205 5.47 40.44 -31.98
C LEU A 205 4.13 41.20 -32.02
N LEU A 206 3.01 40.50 -32.19
CA LEU A 206 1.66 41.06 -32.15
C LEU A 206 1.11 41.25 -30.72
N ASP A 207 1.63 40.50 -29.74
CA ASP A 207 1.15 40.44 -28.35
C ASP A 207 2.07 41.14 -27.34
N SER A 208 3.35 41.39 -27.66
CA SER A 208 4.35 42.09 -26.85
C SER A 208 3.94 43.50 -26.39
N GLU A 209 2.79 44.01 -26.84
CA GLU A 209 2.28 45.36 -26.56
C GLU A 209 1.04 45.35 -25.63
N LEU A 210 0.51 44.19 -25.23
CA LEU A 210 -0.52 44.08 -24.18
C LEU A 210 0.08 44.10 -22.77
N GLU A 211 1.29 43.55 -22.59
CA GLU A 211 1.99 43.53 -21.30
C GLU A 211 2.57 44.89 -20.92
N THR A 212 3.07 45.67 -21.89
CA THR A 212 3.60 47.03 -21.63
C THR A 212 2.51 48.02 -21.21
N ALA A 213 1.26 47.82 -21.67
CA ALA A 213 0.12 48.62 -21.26
C ALA A 213 -0.35 48.32 -19.81
N SER A 214 0.06 47.18 -19.24
CA SER A 214 -0.41 46.71 -17.93
C SER A 214 0.48 47.16 -16.76
N ILE A 215 1.72 47.57 -17.04
CA ILE A 215 2.72 47.95 -16.01
C ILE A 215 2.67 49.45 -15.70
N GLU A 216 2.01 50.28 -16.51
CA GLU A 216 1.79 51.71 -16.25
C GLU A 216 0.51 52.00 -15.43
N GLY A 217 0.10 51.06 -14.57
CA GLY A 217 -1.06 51.20 -13.68
C GLY A 217 -0.79 51.83 -12.30
N SER A 218 0.45 52.21 -12.00
CA SER A 218 0.79 52.76 -10.67
C SER A 218 1.81 53.90 -10.74
N ALA A 219 1.38 55.06 -11.25
CA ALA A 219 2.03 56.34 -10.99
C ALA A 219 1.11 57.21 -10.11
N PRO A 220 1.63 57.99 -9.14
CA PRO A 220 0.81 58.83 -8.27
C PRO A 220 0.13 59.94 -9.07
N ALA A 221 -1.14 60.19 -8.77
CA ALA A 221 -1.94 61.24 -9.40
C ALA A 221 -1.28 62.62 -9.27
N GLY A 222 -0.95 63.26 -10.40
CA GLY A 222 -0.46 64.64 -10.40
C GLY A 222 0.16 65.16 -11.70
N GLU A 223 0.59 64.32 -12.63
CA GLU A 223 1.17 64.76 -13.91
C GLU A 223 0.22 64.46 -15.07
N GLU A 224 -0.02 65.46 -15.92
CA GLU A 224 -0.77 65.27 -17.16
C GLU A 224 -0.11 64.17 -18.02
N PRO A 225 -0.90 63.27 -18.62
CA PRO A 225 -0.36 62.17 -19.40
C PRO A 225 0.34 62.70 -20.64
N SER A 226 1.66 62.51 -20.71
CA SER A 226 2.38 62.64 -21.98
C SER A 226 1.79 61.64 -22.98
N PRO A 227 1.59 62.01 -24.26
CA PRO A 227 1.02 61.12 -25.28
C PRO A 227 2.08 60.12 -25.75
N GLN A 228 2.45 59.17 -24.88
CA GLN A 228 3.30 58.04 -25.22
C GLN A 228 2.43 56.79 -25.42
N THR A 229 1.46 56.89 -26.32
CA THR A 229 0.80 55.69 -26.84
C THR A 229 1.77 55.04 -27.82
N LEU A 230 2.50 54.01 -27.37
CA LEU A 230 3.19 53.08 -28.27
C LEU A 230 2.16 52.59 -29.29
N ALA A 231 2.22 53.13 -30.51
CA ALA A 231 1.27 52.82 -31.56
C ALA A 231 1.38 51.33 -31.89
N SER A 232 0.35 50.56 -31.52
CA SER A 232 0.42 49.12 -31.65
C SER A 232 0.61 48.71 -33.11
N ILE A 233 1.48 47.73 -33.36
CA ILE A 233 1.73 47.18 -34.71
C ILE A 233 0.43 46.70 -35.35
N ARG A 234 -0.54 46.22 -34.55
CA ARG A 234 -1.88 45.82 -35.00
C ARG A 234 -2.68 46.95 -35.64
N SER A 235 -2.41 48.20 -35.28
CA SER A 235 -3.12 49.39 -35.78
C SER A 235 -2.66 49.84 -37.17
N LEU A 236 -1.54 49.31 -37.68
CA LEU A 236 -1.02 49.64 -39.00
C LEU A 236 -1.86 48.98 -40.10
N THR A 237 -2.40 49.79 -41.02
CA THR A 237 -3.25 49.32 -42.14
C THR A 237 -2.55 48.28 -43.03
N ALA A 238 -1.22 48.35 -43.14
CA ALA A 238 -0.43 47.40 -43.92
C ALA A 238 -0.34 45.99 -43.27
N ILE A 239 -0.57 45.88 -41.96
CA ILE A 239 -0.40 44.64 -41.20
C ILE A 239 -1.74 43.91 -41.00
N GLN A 240 -2.83 44.66 -40.91
CA GLN A 240 -4.19 44.17 -40.75
C GLN A 240 -4.60 43.01 -41.71
N PRO A 241 -4.26 43.00 -43.01
CA PRO A 241 -4.58 41.86 -43.88
C PRO A 241 -3.76 40.58 -43.54
N HIS A 242 -2.52 40.73 -43.08
CA HIS A 242 -1.66 39.58 -42.74
C HIS A 242 -2.10 38.91 -41.42
N VAL A 243 -2.75 39.64 -40.51
CA VAL A 243 -3.26 39.08 -39.24
C VAL A 243 -4.25 37.95 -39.49
N GLN A 244 -5.19 38.12 -40.43
CA GLN A 244 -6.17 37.07 -40.75
C GLN A 244 -5.49 35.84 -41.36
N THR A 245 -4.46 36.04 -42.18
CA THR A 245 -3.66 34.96 -42.76
C THR A 245 -2.93 34.19 -41.67
N ILE A 246 -2.31 34.87 -40.68
CA ILE A 246 -1.64 34.25 -39.53
C ILE A 246 -2.61 33.39 -38.72
N VAL A 247 -3.81 33.90 -38.40
CA VAL A 247 -4.84 33.14 -37.66
C VAL A 247 -5.26 31.89 -38.44
N SER A 248 -5.43 32.01 -39.76
CA SER A 248 -5.77 30.87 -40.61
C SER A 248 -4.64 29.84 -40.72
N ALA A 249 -3.38 30.29 -40.78
CA ALA A 249 -2.19 29.45 -40.81
C ALA A 249 -2.02 28.71 -39.48
N ARG A 250 -2.22 29.38 -38.33
CA ARG A 250 -2.22 28.75 -37.00
C ARG A 250 -3.20 27.60 -36.93
N LYS A 251 -4.46 27.83 -37.35
CA LYS A 251 -5.49 26.79 -37.35
C LYS A 251 -5.10 25.60 -38.23
N LYS A 252 -4.56 25.86 -39.43
CA LYS A 252 -4.08 24.79 -40.33
C LYS A 252 -2.96 23.96 -39.70
N VAL A 253 -1.95 24.61 -39.12
CA VAL A 253 -0.81 23.95 -38.45
C VAL A 253 -1.30 23.15 -37.25
N GLU A 254 -2.21 23.68 -36.44
CA GLU A 254 -2.82 22.98 -35.31
C GLU A 254 -3.61 21.72 -35.75
N GLU A 255 -4.40 21.81 -36.82
CA GLU A 255 -5.12 20.68 -37.38
C GLU A 255 -4.19 19.60 -37.93
N GLN A 256 -3.14 19.98 -38.66
CA GLN A 256 -2.15 19.03 -39.20
C GLN A 256 -1.35 18.36 -38.08
N MET A 257 -0.88 19.14 -37.10
CA MET A 257 -0.20 18.63 -35.91
C MET A 257 -1.09 17.64 -35.14
N SER A 258 -2.37 17.96 -34.92
CA SER A 258 -3.31 17.06 -34.26
C SER A 258 -3.53 15.75 -35.03
N ARG A 259 -3.54 15.79 -36.37
CA ARG A 259 -3.63 14.58 -37.20
C ARG A 259 -2.38 13.70 -37.09
N ILE A 260 -1.18 14.30 -37.21
CA ILE A 260 0.10 13.57 -37.07
C ILE A 260 0.23 13.00 -35.66
N LEU A 261 -0.19 13.75 -34.64
CA LEU A 261 -0.16 13.30 -33.26
C LEU A 261 -1.05 12.06 -33.04
N ASN A 262 -2.30 12.12 -33.52
CA ASN A 262 -3.23 10.99 -33.43
C ASN A 262 -2.73 9.78 -34.24
N GLN A 263 -2.17 10.00 -35.43
CA GLN A 263 -1.58 8.94 -36.23
C GLN A 263 -0.36 8.31 -35.54
N GLY A 264 0.52 9.13 -34.98
CA GLY A 264 1.69 8.70 -34.21
C GLY A 264 1.28 7.88 -32.98
N LEU A 265 0.19 8.27 -32.30
CA LEU A 265 -0.34 7.51 -31.17
C LEU A 265 -0.96 6.16 -31.59
N VAL A 266 -1.69 6.12 -32.70
CA VAL A 266 -2.28 4.87 -33.22
C VAL A 266 -1.21 3.91 -33.72
N GLN A 267 -0.18 4.42 -34.40
CA GLN A 267 0.93 3.62 -34.96
C GLN A 267 2.04 3.34 -33.94
N LEU A 268 1.98 3.94 -32.74
CA LEU A 268 3.03 3.92 -31.72
C LEU A 268 4.39 4.43 -32.28
N ASP A 269 4.34 5.36 -33.23
CA ASP A 269 5.53 5.94 -33.88
C ASP A 269 6.09 7.09 -33.03
N ARG A 270 7.22 6.82 -32.37
CA ARG A 270 7.91 7.77 -31.49
C ARG A 270 8.40 9.00 -32.23
N ALA A 271 8.76 8.90 -33.52
CA ALA A 271 9.27 10.02 -34.29
C ALA A 271 8.17 11.05 -34.58
N MET A 272 7.01 10.57 -35.07
CA MET A 272 5.82 11.39 -35.29
C MET A 272 5.37 12.10 -34.00
N LEU A 273 5.29 11.36 -32.89
CA LEU A 273 4.93 11.93 -31.58
C LEU A 273 5.92 13.03 -31.17
N SER A 274 7.22 12.77 -31.34
CA SER A 274 8.28 13.74 -31.04
C SER A 274 8.14 15.03 -31.86
N SER A 275 7.84 14.91 -33.16
CA SER A 275 7.66 16.05 -34.06
C SER A 275 6.38 16.83 -33.73
N SER A 276 5.28 16.13 -33.48
CA SER A 276 4.01 16.75 -33.07
C SER A 276 4.13 17.47 -31.73
N PHE A 277 4.81 16.90 -30.73
CA PHE A 277 5.04 17.59 -29.46
C PHE A 277 5.95 18.79 -29.61
N GLN A 278 6.98 18.74 -30.46
CA GLN A 278 7.80 19.91 -30.76
C GLN A 278 6.96 21.03 -31.39
N THR A 279 6.08 20.67 -32.33
CA THR A 279 5.17 21.62 -32.99
C THR A 279 4.18 22.22 -31.97
N ALA A 280 3.61 21.39 -31.09
CA ALA A 280 2.69 21.82 -30.03
C ALA A 280 3.37 22.72 -28.98
N TYR A 281 4.65 22.44 -28.65
CA TYR A 281 5.46 23.28 -27.78
C TYR A 281 5.74 24.63 -28.43
N ASN A 282 6.14 24.65 -29.71
CA ASN A 282 6.37 25.90 -30.45
C ASN A 282 5.10 26.77 -30.51
N LEU A 283 3.91 26.16 -30.59
CA LEU A 283 2.60 26.83 -30.56
C LEU A 283 2.08 27.19 -29.15
N SER A 284 2.82 26.88 -28.09
CA SER A 284 2.42 27.08 -26.68
C SER A 284 1.11 26.38 -26.28
N ILE A 285 0.80 25.23 -26.89
CA ILE A 285 -0.41 24.42 -26.63
C ILE A 285 -0.10 22.99 -26.19
N LEU A 286 1.16 22.68 -25.86
CA LEU A 286 1.60 21.34 -25.46
C LEU A 286 0.79 20.77 -24.29
N ASP A 287 0.65 21.54 -23.20
CA ASP A 287 -0.10 21.14 -22.00
C ASP A 287 -1.55 20.76 -22.33
N ARG A 288 -2.25 21.65 -23.06
CA ARG A 288 -3.63 21.40 -23.49
C ARG A 288 -3.76 20.18 -24.39
N SER A 289 -2.84 20.00 -25.34
CA SER A 289 -2.87 18.89 -26.30
C SER A 289 -2.67 17.54 -25.61
N VAL A 290 -1.66 17.43 -24.74
CA VAL A 290 -1.39 16.21 -23.97
C VAL A 290 -2.51 15.94 -22.96
N GLY A 291 -2.98 16.97 -22.24
CA GLY A 291 -4.09 16.86 -21.30
C GLY A 291 -5.37 16.34 -21.94
N SER A 292 -5.77 16.89 -23.09
CA SER A 292 -6.94 16.42 -23.85
C SER A 292 -6.79 14.96 -24.27
N MET A 293 -5.61 14.57 -24.75
CA MET A 293 -5.33 13.20 -25.22
C MET A 293 -5.39 12.17 -24.08
N ILE A 294 -4.80 12.48 -22.92
CA ILE A 294 -4.88 11.62 -21.73
C ILE A 294 -6.32 11.53 -21.21
N PHE A 295 -7.05 12.64 -21.22
CA PHE A 295 -8.47 12.65 -20.87
C PHE A 295 -9.31 11.78 -21.82
N GLU A 296 -9.13 11.91 -23.14
CA GLU A 296 -9.85 11.10 -24.14
C GLU A 296 -9.56 9.59 -23.98
N LEU A 297 -8.29 9.21 -23.77
CA LEU A 297 -7.90 7.81 -23.54
C LEU A 297 -8.51 7.26 -22.25
N THR A 298 -8.46 8.02 -21.16
CA THR A 298 -9.00 7.59 -19.85
C THR A 298 -10.53 7.56 -19.84
N GLU A 299 -11.20 8.49 -20.52
CA GLU A 299 -12.65 8.49 -20.70
C GLU A 299 -13.11 7.28 -21.54
N LEU A 300 -12.38 6.95 -22.61
CA LEU A 300 -12.64 5.77 -23.43
C LEU A 300 -12.58 4.50 -22.58
N ILE A 301 -11.55 4.35 -21.76
CA ILE A 301 -11.40 3.21 -20.85
C ILE A 301 -12.56 3.12 -19.86
N GLY A 302 -12.94 4.25 -19.24
CA GLY A 302 -14.09 4.30 -18.34
C GLY A 302 -15.37 3.81 -19.03
N LYS A 303 -15.60 4.20 -20.29
CA LYS A 303 -16.73 3.72 -21.11
C LYS A 303 -16.63 2.22 -21.41
N LYS A 304 -15.44 1.71 -21.76
CA LYS A 304 -15.22 0.29 -22.06
C LYS A 304 -15.42 -0.61 -20.84
N ILE A 305 -14.93 -0.20 -19.67
CA ILE A 305 -15.16 -0.92 -18.40
C ILE A 305 -16.65 -0.95 -18.12
N LYS A 306 -17.33 0.20 -18.13
CA LYS A 306 -18.77 0.26 -17.90
C LYS A 306 -19.55 -0.63 -18.87
N LEU A 307 -19.19 -0.62 -20.15
CA LEU A 307 -19.81 -1.49 -21.14
C LEU A 307 -19.59 -2.95 -20.78
N ALA A 308 -18.36 -3.40 -20.49
CA ALA A 308 -18.04 -4.79 -20.19
C ALA A 308 -18.90 -5.38 -19.06
N PHE A 309 -19.26 -4.57 -18.06
CA PHE A 309 -20.10 -4.96 -16.93
C PHE A 309 -21.61 -4.66 -17.13
N ASP A 310 -22.03 -4.03 -18.24
CA ASP A 310 -23.42 -3.70 -18.53
C ASP A 310 -24.25 -4.94 -18.92
N LEU A 311 -25.22 -5.27 -18.07
CA LEU A 311 -26.14 -6.39 -18.23
C LEU A 311 -27.06 -6.27 -19.45
N ASN A 312 -27.48 -5.05 -19.81
CA ASN A 312 -28.39 -4.84 -20.94
C ASN A 312 -27.68 -5.05 -22.28
N PHE A 313 -26.41 -4.63 -22.36
CA PHE A 313 -25.60 -4.89 -23.53
C PHE A 313 -25.28 -6.39 -23.65
N LEU A 314 -24.93 -7.03 -22.53
CA LEU A 314 -24.70 -8.47 -22.47
C LEU A 314 -25.93 -9.27 -22.95
N ALA A 315 -27.13 -8.88 -22.51
CA ALA A 315 -28.37 -9.54 -22.91
C ALA A 315 -28.61 -9.47 -24.43
N ARG A 316 -28.30 -8.33 -25.06
CA ARG A 316 -28.45 -8.15 -26.52
C ARG A 316 -27.46 -9.02 -27.29
N GLU A 317 -26.21 -9.08 -26.85
CA GLU A 317 -25.12 -9.81 -27.49
C GLU A 317 -25.26 -11.33 -27.31
N ALA A 318 -25.77 -11.77 -26.14
CA ALA A 318 -26.06 -13.17 -25.85
C ALA A 318 -27.35 -13.69 -26.53
N GLY A 319 -27.94 -12.93 -27.46
CA GLY A 319 -29.08 -13.37 -28.27
C GLY A 319 -30.44 -13.42 -27.53
N ALA A 320 -30.59 -12.74 -26.38
CA ALA A 320 -31.84 -12.76 -25.61
C ALA A 320 -33.04 -12.07 -26.33
N ASN A 321 -32.83 -11.55 -27.53
CA ASN A 321 -33.81 -10.87 -28.36
C ASN A 321 -34.24 -11.65 -29.60
N ASP A 322 -33.90 -12.93 -29.78
CA ASP A 322 -34.50 -13.71 -30.85
C ASP A 322 -35.97 -13.99 -30.50
N PRO A 323 -36.96 -13.36 -31.18
CA PRO A 323 -38.35 -13.70 -30.97
C PRO A 323 -38.57 -15.05 -31.65
N GLN A 324 -38.78 -16.12 -30.87
CA GLN A 324 -39.43 -17.29 -31.43
C GLN A 324 -40.77 -16.84 -32.05
N PRO A 325 -41.01 -17.09 -33.35
CA PRO A 325 -42.23 -16.70 -34.02
C PRO A 325 -43.32 -17.71 -33.69
N THR A 326 -43.78 -17.78 -32.43
CA THR A 326 -44.95 -18.58 -32.09
C THR A 326 -45.85 -17.86 -31.10
N SER A 327 -47.07 -17.58 -31.57
CA SER A 327 -48.26 -17.05 -30.91
C SER A 327 -48.42 -15.52 -30.84
N SER A 328 -49.22 -15.04 -31.81
CA SER A 328 -50.02 -13.83 -31.72
C SER A 328 -50.83 -13.81 -30.42
N PHE A 329 -50.45 -13.01 -29.43
CA PHE A 329 -51.37 -12.27 -28.53
C PHE A 329 -50.55 -11.39 -27.54
N GLY A 330 -50.52 -10.09 -27.82
CA GLY A 330 -50.89 -9.08 -26.82
C GLY A 330 -49.92 -8.56 -25.75
N TYR A 331 -48.74 -9.14 -25.50
CA TYR A 331 -47.81 -8.56 -24.52
C TYR A 331 -46.37 -8.48 -25.06
N LYS A 332 -45.87 -7.25 -25.27
CA LYS A 332 -44.43 -7.00 -25.45
C LYS A 332 -43.72 -7.40 -24.14
N SER A 333 -43.18 -8.60 -24.10
CA SER A 333 -42.37 -9.08 -22.97
C SER A 333 -41.25 -8.09 -22.70
N ARG A 334 -41.10 -7.65 -21.44
CA ARG A 334 -39.96 -6.85 -21.00
C ARG A 334 -38.69 -7.61 -21.40
N ALA A 335 -37.72 -6.90 -22.00
CA ALA A 335 -36.43 -7.47 -22.35
C ALA A 335 -35.89 -8.26 -21.15
N ARG A 336 -35.58 -9.53 -21.35
CA ARG A 336 -35.19 -10.42 -20.26
C ARG A 336 -33.78 -10.04 -19.82
N THR A 337 -33.65 -9.47 -18.63
CA THR A 337 -32.37 -8.97 -18.12
C THR A 337 -31.54 -10.03 -17.38
N GLU A 338 -32.09 -11.21 -17.14
CA GLU A 338 -31.38 -12.30 -16.44
C GLU A 338 -31.38 -13.61 -17.25
N PRO A 339 -30.28 -14.39 -17.21
CA PRO A 339 -30.18 -15.66 -17.92
C PRO A 339 -31.07 -16.74 -17.31
N THR A 340 -31.51 -17.67 -18.16
CA THR A 340 -32.15 -18.93 -17.74
C THR A 340 -31.16 -20.07 -17.75
N ALA A 341 -31.51 -21.21 -17.13
CA ALA A 341 -30.68 -22.41 -17.17
C ALA A 341 -30.25 -22.84 -18.59
N ALA A 342 -31.11 -22.63 -19.60
CA ALA A 342 -30.80 -22.95 -21.00
C ALA A 342 -29.83 -21.94 -21.65
N THR A 343 -29.94 -20.65 -21.31
CA THR A 343 -29.11 -19.59 -21.91
C THR A 343 -27.86 -19.25 -21.09
N LEU A 344 -27.73 -19.82 -19.88
CA LEU A 344 -26.63 -19.55 -18.95
C LEU A 344 -25.23 -19.81 -19.55
N PRO A 345 -24.97 -20.91 -20.29
CA PRO A 345 -23.65 -21.14 -20.88
C PRO A 345 -23.28 -20.07 -21.92
N GLN A 346 -24.24 -19.68 -22.76
CA GLN A 346 -24.03 -18.64 -23.78
C GLN A 346 -23.75 -17.29 -23.13
N TRP A 347 -24.55 -16.88 -22.14
CA TRP A 347 -24.32 -15.63 -21.40
C TRP A 347 -22.97 -15.61 -20.69
N THR A 348 -22.55 -16.75 -20.12
CA THR A 348 -21.25 -16.90 -19.46
C THR A 348 -20.11 -16.74 -20.47
N SER A 349 -20.19 -17.42 -21.62
CA SER A 349 -19.20 -17.30 -22.69
C SER A 349 -19.09 -15.88 -23.24
N THR A 350 -20.23 -15.20 -23.46
CA THR A 350 -20.24 -13.81 -23.93
C THR A 350 -19.63 -12.87 -22.89
N LEU A 351 -19.94 -13.06 -21.60
CA LEU A 351 -19.34 -12.24 -20.54
C LEU A 351 -17.81 -12.36 -20.53
N TRP A 352 -17.26 -13.57 -20.61
CA TRP A 352 -15.81 -13.78 -20.62
C TRP A 352 -15.15 -13.19 -21.87
N ALA A 353 -15.73 -13.39 -23.06
CA ALA A 353 -15.22 -12.79 -24.30
C ALA A 353 -15.18 -11.25 -24.22
N ARG A 354 -16.15 -10.61 -23.54
CA ARG A 354 -16.14 -9.15 -23.32
C ARG A 354 -15.06 -8.72 -22.34
N LEU A 355 -14.78 -9.52 -21.30
CA LEU A 355 -13.71 -9.24 -20.34
C LEU A 355 -12.33 -9.43 -20.99
N GLU A 356 -12.15 -10.44 -21.84
CA GLU A 356 -10.95 -10.61 -22.66
C GLU A 356 -10.73 -9.41 -23.58
N GLY A 357 -11.76 -8.98 -24.33
CA GLY A 357 -11.70 -7.78 -25.16
C GLY A 357 -11.43 -6.50 -24.36
N LEU A 358 -11.92 -6.41 -23.11
CA LEU A 358 -11.57 -5.31 -22.21
C LEU A 358 -10.07 -5.32 -21.88
N ILE A 359 -9.47 -6.48 -21.60
CA ILE A 359 -8.02 -6.58 -21.35
C ILE A 359 -7.21 -6.13 -22.57
N ASP A 360 -7.63 -6.45 -23.79
CA ASP A 360 -6.99 -6.00 -25.02
C ASP A 360 -7.03 -4.46 -25.15
N ASP A 361 -8.20 -3.87 -24.92
CA ASP A 361 -8.42 -2.42 -24.96
C ASP A 361 -7.58 -1.69 -23.88
N LEU A 362 -7.54 -2.26 -22.66
CA LEU A 362 -6.73 -1.73 -21.55
C LEU A 362 -5.24 -1.80 -21.86
N SER A 363 -4.76 -2.93 -22.37
CA SER A 363 -3.35 -3.12 -22.77
C SER A 363 -2.94 -2.09 -23.81
N THR A 364 -3.75 -1.95 -24.86
CA THR A 364 -3.49 -1.02 -25.97
C THR A 364 -3.43 0.43 -25.48
N SER A 365 -4.38 0.82 -24.62
CA SER A 365 -4.44 2.18 -24.09
C SER A 365 -3.28 2.47 -23.12
N CYS A 366 -2.90 1.49 -22.29
CA CYS A 366 -1.75 1.60 -21.39
C CYS A 366 -0.45 1.81 -22.19
N VAL A 367 -0.20 1.00 -23.22
CA VAL A 367 0.98 1.13 -24.09
C VAL A 367 1.03 2.50 -24.78
N LYS A 368 -0.12 3.03 -25.21
CA LYS A 368 -0.21 4.39 -25.77
C LYS A 368 0.20 5.46 -24.77
N VAL A 369 -0.31 5.42 -23.54
CA VAL A 369 0.05 6.38 -22.47
C VAL A 369 1.54 6.32 -22.15
N TYR A 370 2.11 5.12 -21.98
CA TYR A 370 3.54 4.98 -21.68
C TYR A 370 4.44 5.37 -22.87
N THR A 371 3.99 5.16 -24.11
CA THR A 371 4.73 5.61 -25.29
C THR A 371 4.74 7.13 -25.35
N LEU A 372 3.61 7.76 -25.08
CA LEU A 372 3.48 9.21 -24.97
C LEU A 372 4.40 9.77 -23.87
N GLU A 373 4.34 9.21 -22.66
CA GLU A 373 5.16 9.66 -21.52
C GLU A 373 6.65 9.54 -21.80
N LYS A 374 7.12 8.42 -22.40
CA LYS A 374 8.53 8.23 -22.77
C LYS A 374 9.03 9.28 -23.77
N VAL A 375 8.19 9.70 -24.72
CA VAL A 375 8.56 10.74 -25.68
C VAL A 375 8.65 12.10 -24.98
N LEU A 376 7.70 12.41 -24.08
CA LEU A 376 7.73 13.65 -23.29
C LEU A 376 8.91 13.72 -22.31
N GLU A 377 9.34 12.58 -21.76
CA GLU A 377 10.48 12.50 -20.85
C GLU A 377 11.81 12.74 -21.59
N TRP A 378 11.96 12.18 -22.79
CA TRP A 378 13.19 12.33 -23.57
C TRP A 378 13.29 13.67 -24.30
N LYS A 379 12.16 14.22 -24.79
CA LYS A 379 12.17 15.51 -25.48
C LYS A 379 12.35 16.64 -24.49
N LYS A 380 13.27 17.55 -24.82
CA LYS A 380 13.63 18.70 -24.01
C LYS A 380 13.49 19.98 -24.81
N ASP A 381 13.14 21.05 -24.12
CA ASP A 381 13.23 22.38 -24.68
C ASP A 381 14.69 22.66 -25.10
N PRO A 382 14.95 23.02 -26.37
CA PRO A 382 16.30 23.34 -26.85
C PRO A 382 16.95 24.53 -26.12
N VAL A 383 16.16 25.42 -25.48
CA VAL A 383 16.69 26.61 -24.80
C VAL A 383 16.90 26.38 -23.30
N SER A 384 15.87 25.91 -22.58
CA SER A 384 15.95 25.68 -21.13
C SER A 384 16.51 24.31 -20.74
N GLY A 385 16.50 23.33 -21.65
CA GLY A 385 16.88 21.95 -21.36
C GLY A 385 15.87 21.17 -20.50
N VAL A 386 14.73 21.79 -20.15
CA VAL A 386 13.66 21.17 -19.36
C VAL A 386 12.91 20.15 -20.21
N PRO A 387 12.68 18.92 -19.71
CA PRO A 387 11.91 17.92 -20.43
C PRO A 387 10.45 18.38 -20.61
N PHE A 388 9.84 18.04 -21.73
CA PHE A 388 8.44 18.37 -22.02
C PHE A 388 7.48 17.80 -20.99
N LEU A 389 7.82 16.66 -20.38
CA LEU A 389 7.05 16.09 -19.28
C LEU A 389 6.89 17.08 -18.12
N GLU A 390 7.97 17.77 -17.71
CA GLU A 390 7.95 18.73 -16.59
C GLU A 390 7.13 19.98 -16.93
N VAL A 391 7.14 20.40 -18.20
CA VAL A 391 6.27 21.49 -18.68
C VAL A 391 4.80 21.13 -18.52
N VAL A 392 4.43 19.91 -18.90
CA VAL A 392 3.04 19.41 -18.82
C VAL A 392 2.64 19.05 -17.38
N THR A 393 3.58 18.78 -16.48
CA THR A 393 3.32 18.48 -15.06
C THR A 393 3.65 19.63 -14.10
N SER A 394 3.74 20.85 -14.61
CA SER A 394 4.05 22.03 -13.80
C SER A 394 2.84 22.50 -12.99
N SER A 395 3.06 23.18 -11.87
CA SER A 395 1.95 23.70 -11.04
C SER A 395 1.09 24.68 -11.85
N GLY A 396 -0.19 24.35 -12.05
CA GLY A 396 -1.13 25.11 -12.87
C GLY A 396 -1.34 24.59 -14.30
N SER A 397 -0.69 23.48 -14.69
CA SER A 397 -0.94 22.76 -15.93
C SER A 397 -2.21 21.91 -15.87
N MET A 398 -2.70 21.42 -17.01
CA MET A 398 -3.88 20.53 -17.06
C MET A 398 -3.66 19.19 -16.37
N LEU A 399 -2.40 18.71 -16.31
CA LEU A 399 -2.02 17.45 -15.69
C LEU A 399 -1.07 17.73 -14.53
N GLU A 400 -1.56 17.76 -13.29
CA GLU A 400 -0.70 17.96 -12.11
C GLU A 400 0.20 16.75 -11.80
N GLU A 401 -0.14 15.57 -12.35
CA GLU A 401 0.58 14.32 -12.18
C GLU A 401 1.02 13.73 -13.52
N ARG A 402 1.94 12.75 -13.47
CA ARG A 402 2.38 12.04 -14.68
C ARG A 402 1.21 11.36 -15.40
N PRO A 403 1.24 11.32 -16.75
CA PRO A 403 0.22 10.64 -17.54
C PRO A 403 -0.08 9.20 -17.09
N SER A 404 0.95 8.42 -16.74
CA SER A 404 0.78 7.06 -16.20
C SER A 404 -0.01 7.05 -14.90
N THR A 405 0.25 7.98 -13.98
CA THR A 405 -0.42 8.05 -12.68
C THR A 405 -1.90 8.38 -12.85
N VAL A 406 -2.22 9.35 -13.71
CA VAL A 406 -3.61 9.71 -14.05
C VAL A 406 -4.34 8.53 -14.70
N PHE A 407 -3.66 7.78 -15.57
CA PHE A 407 -4.21 6.57 -16.17
C PHE A 407 -4.54 5.49 -15.13
N TRP A 408 -3.58 5.13 -14.27
CA TRP A 408 -3.75 4.04 -13.29
C TRP A 408 -4.78 4.36 -12.21
N THR A 409 -4.81 5.61 -11.73
CA THR A 409 -5.81 6.07 -10.76
C THR A 409 -7.20 6.07 -11.36
N THR A 410 -7.35 6.54 -12.60
CA THR A 410 -8.64 6.53 -13.31
C THR A 410 -9.12 5.12 -13.62
N LEU A 411 -8.22 4.25 -14.11
CA LEU A 411 -8.49 2.83 -14.36
C LEU A 411 -8.98 2.13 -13.08
N SER A 412 -8.22 2.26 -11.99
CA SER A 412 -8.55 1.65 -10.71
C SER A 412 -9.88 2.16 -10.16
N SER A 413 -10.15 3.46 -10.28
CA SER A 413 -11.39 4.08 -9.82
C SER A 413 -12.60 3.58 -10.63
N ALA A 414 -12.49 3.56 -11.96
CA ALA A 414 -13.55 3.06 -12.84
C ALA A 414 -13.83 1.56 -12.61
N LEU A 415 -12.79 0.73 -12.55
CA LEU A 415 -12.91 -0.70 -12.30
C LEU A 415 -13.51 -0.98 -10.91
N SER A 416 -13.08 -0.24 -9.87
CA SER A 416 -13.60 -0.42 -8.52
C SER A 416 -15.06 -0.01 -8.42
N LYS A 417 -15.47 1.07 -9.11
CA LYS A 417 -16.85 1.53 -9.14
C LYS A 417 -17.76 0.50 -9.80
N GLU A 418 -17.40 0.05 -11.00
CA GLU A 418 -18.21 -0.91 -11.76
C GLU A 418 -18.25 -2.29 -11.07
N THR A 419 -17.14 -2.75 -10.48
CA THR A 419 -17.11 -4.00 -9.71
C THR A 419 -18.07 -3.96 -8.51
N ARG A 420 -18.06 -2.86 -7.74
CA ARG A 420 -18.95 -2.70 -6.59
C ARG A 420 -20.42 -2.54 -6.99
N GLU A 421 -20.68 -1.83 -8.08
CA GLU A 421 -22.04 -1.64 -8.60
C GLU A 421 -22.61 -2.96 -9.13
N THR A 422 -21.80 -3.72 -9.88
CA THR A 422 -22.19 -5.02 -10.42
C THR A 422 -22.53 -6.02 -9.31
N LEU A 423 -21.71 -6.04 -8.25
CA LEU A 423 -21.97 -6.87 -7.06
C LEU A 423 -23.30 -6.56 -6.36
N ARG A 424 -23.85 -5.35 -6.53
CA ARG A 424 -25.14 -4.93 -5.96
C ARG A 424 -26.32 -5.14 -6.90
N THR A 425 -26.09 -4.98 -8.19
CA THR A 425 -27.16 -4.88 -9.20
C THR A 425 -27.39 -6.18 -9.97
N SER A 426 -26.34 -6.98 -10.22
CA SER A 426 -26.41 -8.17 -11.06
C SER A 426 -26.00 -9.43 -10.31
N ASN A 427 -26.99 -10.25 -9.92
CA ASN A 427 -26.73 -11.55 -9.30
C ASN A 427 -25.98 -12.50 -10.24
N PHE A 428 -26.32 -12.53 -11.53
CA PHE A 428 -25.67 -13.40 -12.50
C PHE A 428 -24.17 -13.09 -12.66
N ILE A 429 -23.81 -11.82 -12.90
CA ILE A 429 -22.41 -11.44 -13.10
C ILE A 429 -21.64 -11.63 -11.79
N ALA A 430 -22.22 -11.23 -10.65
CA ALA A 430 -21.62 -11.43 -9.34
C ALA A 430 -21.32 -12.93 -9.07
N GLN A 431 -22.28 -13.82 -9.30
CA GLN A 431 -22.07 -15.26 -9.11
C GLN A 431 -21.05 -15.85 -10.09
N THR A 432 -21.08 -15.42 -11.36
CA THR A 432 -20.16 -15.93 -12.39
C THR A 432 -18.71 -15.52 -12.11
N LEU A 433 -18.48 -14.25 -11.79
CA LEU A 433 -17.15 -13.72 -11.48
C LEU A 433 -16.60 -14.27 -10.17
N THR A 434 -17.44 -14.45 -9.15
CA THR A 434 -16.99 -15.00 -7.86
C THR A 434 -16.80 -16.51 -7.89
N ALA A 435 -17.57 -17.25 -8.70
CA ALA A 435 -17.38 -18.70 -8.85
C ALA A 435 -16.10 -19.03 -9.63
N ASN A 436 -15.75 -18.22 -10.64
CA ASN A 436 -14.58 -18.41 -11.50
C ASN A 436 -13.58 -17.27 -11.34
N TYR A 437 -13.40 -16.76 -10.12
CA TYR A 437 -12.42 -15.72 -9.81
C TYR A 437 -10.98 -16.05 -10.28
N PRO A 438 -10.49 -17.30 -10.15
CA PRO A 438 -9.21 -17.70 -10.75
C PRO A 438 -9.05 -17.33 -12.23
N HIS A 439 -10.11 -17.46 -13.03
CA HIS A 439 -10.08 -17.12 -14.45
C HIS A 439 -9.98 -15.61 -14.67
N LEU A 440 -10.73 -14.82 -13.89
CA LEU A 440 -10.62 -13.36 -13.91
C LEU A 440 -9.21 -12.90 -13.52
N LEU A 441 -8.58 -13.52 -12.53
CA LEU A 441 -7.22 -13.18 -12.12
C LEU A 441 -6.19 -13.49 -13.23
N ARG A 442 -6.37 -14.59 -13.98
CA ARG A 442 -5.53 -14.89 -15.16
C ARG A 442 -5.62 -13.81 -16.23
N LEU A 443 -6.80 -13.22 -16.45
CA LEU A 443 -6.96 -12.10 -17.38
C LEU A 443 -6.16 -10.87 -16.95
N PHE A 444 -6.11 -10.58 -15.63
CA PHE A 444 -5.26 -9.50 -15.11
C PHE A 444 -3.77 -9.84 -15.18
N GLN A 445 -3.37 -11.09 -14.93
CA GLN A 445 -1.98 -11.53 -15.14
C GLN A 445 -1.57 -11.37 -16.61
N GLU A 446 -2.45 -11.75 -17.54
CA GLU A 446 -2.23 -11.57 -18.97
C GLU A 446 -2.06 -10.09 -19.31
N PHE A 447 -2.93 -9.22 -18.79
CA PHE A 447 -2.79 -7.76 -18.90
C PHE A 447 -1.41 -7.28 -18.43
N PHE A 448 -0.98 -7.64 -17.22
CA PHE A 448 0.34 -7.23 -16.69
C PHE A 448 1.49 -7.77 -17.54
N SER A 449 1.38 -9.01 -18.02
CA SER A 449 2.42 -9.61 -18.87
C SER A 449 2.58 -8.86 -20.19
N ARG A 450 1.47 -8.46 -20.83
CA ARG A 450 1.47 -7.75 -22.12
C ARG A 450 2.06 -6.34 -22.00
N ILE A 451 1.81 -5.65 -20.88
CA ILE A 451 2.33 -4.29 -20.67
C ILE A 451 3.76 -4.27 -20.11
N SER A 452 4.25 -5.37 -19.54
CA SER A 452 5.55 -5.45 -18.85
C SER A 452 6.76 -4.99 -19.67
N LEU A 453 6.72 -5.08 -21.01
CA LEU A 453 7.78 -4.57 -21.88
C LEU A 453 7.81 -3.04 -21.97
N HIS A 454 6.66 -2.40 -21.72
CA HIS A 454 6.48 -0.96 -21.86
C HIS A 454 6.48 -0.23 -20.51
N THR A 455 6.14 -0.93 -19.43
CA THR A 455 5.96 -0.40 -18.07
C THR A 455 6.97 -1.02 -17.09
N HIS A 456 7.07 -0.45 -15.89
CA HIS A 456 7.80 -1.07 -14.78
C HIS A 456 6.89 -1.94 -13.89
N THR A 457 5.79 -2.45 -14.45
CA THR A 457 4.83 -3.24 -13.67
C THR A 457 5.43 -4.60 -13.33
N ILE A 458 5.41 -4.93 -12.05
CA ILE A 458 5.95 -6.18 -11.52
C ILE A 458 4.81 -6.90 -10.80
N TYR A 459 4.61 -8.16 -11.16
CA TYR A 459 3.68 -9.05 -10.48
C TYR A 459 4.36 -10.38 -10.21
N ASN A 460 4.88 -10.55 -8.99
CA ASN A 460 5.48 -11.79 -8.52
C ASN A 460 5.20 -12.00 -7.02
N SER A 461 5.63 -13.15 -6.49
CA SER A 461 5.40 -13.53 -5.09
C SER A 461 6.06 -12.61 -4.07
N SER A 462 7.18 -11.97 -4.42
CA SER A 462 8.03 -11.20 -3.50
C SER A 462 7.82 -9.68 -3.59
N SER A 463 7.28 -9.19 -4.69
CA SER A 463 7.14 -7.76 -4.99
C SER A 463 5.99 -7.51 -5.95
N GLN A 464 5.23 -6.46 -5.67
CA GLN A 464 4.16 -5.97 -6.52
C GLN A 464 4.40 -4.49 -6.79
N SER A 465 4.25 -4.06 -8.03
CA SER A 465 4.31 -2.63 -8.32
C SER A 465 3.05 -1.91 -7.82
N PRO A 466 3.11 -0.60 -7.53
CA PRO A 466 1.97 0.18 -7.07
C PRO A 466 0.75 0.08 -8.00
N GLU A 467 0.97 0.01 -9.31
CA GLU A 467 -0.06 -0.09 -10.34
C GLU A 467 -0.81 -1.42 -10.27
N THR A 468 -0.08 -2.51 -10.05
CA THR A 468 -0.67 -3.85 -9.85
C THR A 468 -1.47 -3.92 -8.56
N ILE A 469 -0.97 -3.30 -7.48
CA ILE A 469 -1.70 -3.22 -6.21
C ILE A 469 -3.00 -2.44 -6.39
N LEU A 470 -2.97 -1.29 -7.08
CA LEU A 470 -4.16 -0.47 -7.33
C LEU A 470 -5.24 -1.23 -8.11
N THR A 471 -4.85 -1.88 -9.20
CA THR A 471 -5.77 -2.65 -10.05
C THR A 471 -6.34 -3.87 -9.35
N LEU A 472 -5.52 -4.67 -8.65
CA LEU A 472 -6.02 -5.84 -7.90
C LEU A 472 -6.88 -5.42 -6.70
N ARG A 473 -6.57 -4.28 -6.06
CA ARG A 473 -7.42 -3.71 -5.00
C ARG A 473 -8.81 -3.34 -5.52
N ALA A 474 -8.94 -2.94 -6.78
CA ALA A 474 -10.25 -2.64 -7.38
C ALA A 474 -11.17 -3.87 -7.46
N VAL A 475 -10.59 -5.07 -7.64
CA VAL A 475 -11.33 -6.34 -7.73
C VAL A 475 -11.32 -7.18 -6.44
N LEU A 476 -10.61 -6.74 -5.41
CA LEU A 476 -10.52 -7.40 -4.10
C LEU A 476 -11.88 -7.79 -3.47
N PRO A 477 -13.00 -7.04 -3.62
CA PRO A 477 -14.31 -7.49 -3.15
C PRO A 477 -14.75 -8.84 -3.73
N LEU A 478 -14.41 -9.13 -4.99
CA LEU A 478 -14.71 -10.40 -5.65
C LEU A 478 -13.88 -11.54 -5.05
N GLU A 479 -12.59 -11.29 -4.81
CA GLU A 479 -11.68 -12.25 -4.18
C GLU A 479 -12.18 -12.63 -2.79
N ASN A 480 -12.58 -11.66 -1.96
CA ASN A 480 -13.08 -11.94 -0.62
C ASN A 480 -14.34 -12.82 -0.62
N ILE A 481 -15.26 -12.60 -1.57
CA ILE A 481 -16.45 -13.45 -1.72
C ILE A 481 -16.06 -14.85 -2.18
N TYR A 482 -15.13 -14.97 -3.13
CA TYR A 482 -14.58 -16.25 -3.58
C TYR A 482 -13.93 -17.02 -2.42
N LEU A 483 -13.03 -16.39 -1.65
CA LEU A 483 -12.35 -17.00 -0.51
C LEU A 483 -13.33 -17.46 0.58
N ASN A 484 -14.37 -16.67 0.85
CA ASN A 484 -15.42 -17.07 1.79
C ASN A 484 -16.22 -18.28 1.27
N ARG A 485 -16.52 -18.33 -0.03
CA ARG A 485 -17.20 -19.50 -0.63
C ARG A 485 -16.33 -20.76 -0.56
N VAL A 486 -15.04 -20.64 -0.85
CA VAL A 486 -14.06 -21.74 -0.71
C VAL A 486 -14.01 -22.22 0.73
N MET A 487 -13.93 -21.30 1.70
CA MET A 487 -13.96 -21.61 3.13
C MET A 487 -15.25 -22.34 3.53
N THR A 488 -16.42 -21.89 3.09
CA THR A 488 -17.70 -22.57 3.36
C THR A 488 -17.72 -23.97 2.76
N LYS A 489 -17.29 -24.13 1.50
CA LYS A 489 -17.23 -25.44 0.81
C LYS A 489 -16.31 -26.42 1.55
N MET A 490 -15.14 -25.97 1.99
CA MET A 490 -14.23 -26.77 2.81
C MET A 490 -14.85 -27.10 4.17
N THR A 491 -15.50 -26.12 4.82
CA THR A 491 -16.16 -26.33 6.13
C THR A 491 -17.27 -27.37 6.05
N ASP A 492 -18.08 -27.33 4.99
CA ASP A 492 -19.14 -28.30 4.72
C ASP A 492 -18.55 -29.70 4.49
N ALA A 493 -17.45 -29.80 3.74
CA ALA A 493 -16.73 -31.06 3.56
C ALA A 493 -16.17 -31.60 4.89
N GLY A 494 -15.70 -30.71 5.76
CA GLY A 494 -15.21 -30.99 7.11
C GLY A 494 -16.30 -31.38 8.12
N ASN A 495 -17.59 -31.29 7.79
CA ASN A 495 -18.66 -31.91 8.58
C ASN A 495 -18.73 -33.44 8.37
N GLY A 496 -18.08 -33.94 7.31
CA GLY A 496 -17.98 -35.36 6.98
C GLY A 496 -16.70 -36.02 7.50
N ARG A 497 -16.14 -36.92 6.68
CA ARG A 497 -14.85 -37.60 6.95
C ARG A 497 -13.67 -36.69 6.58
N ALA A 498 -12.54 -36.85 7.25
CA ALA A 498 -11.29 -36.13 6.97
C ALA A 498 -10.90 -36.20 5.48
N GLU A 499 -11.08 -37.37 4.84
CA GLU A 499 -10.83 -37.59 3.41
C GLU A 499 -11.60 -36.64 2.49
N LYS A 500 -12.86 -36.31 2.81
CA LYS A 500 -13.65 -35.37 2.01
C LYS A 500 -13.12 -33.93 2.16
N LEU A 501 -12.67 -33.58 3.36
CA LEU A 501 -12.08 -32.27 3.63
C LEU A 501 -10.76 -32.08 2.86
N THR A 502 -9.85 -33.05 2.96
CA THR A 502 -8.54 -32.99 2.29
C THR A 502 -8.64 -33.03 0.78
N THR A 503 -9.56 -33.81 0.20
CA THR A 503 -9.80 -33.83 -1.25
C THR A 503 -10.35 -32.51 -1.77
N VAL A 504 -11.34 -31.92 -1.09
CA VAL A 504 -11.84 -30.58 -1.45
C VAL A 504 -10.75 -29.53 -1.28
N LEU A 505 -9.97 -29.60 -0.20
CA LEU A 505 -8.85 -28.69 0.04
C LEU A 505 -7.81 -28.77 -1.07
N ALA A 506 -7.39 -29.98 -1.46
CA ALA A 506 -6.43 -30.19 -2.54
C ALA A 506 -6.94 -29.63 -3.88
N ASN A 507 -8.21 -29.86 -4.21
CA ASN A 507 -8.82 -29.32 -5.43
C ASN A 507 -8.85 -27.78 -5.47
N GLU A 508 -9.16 -27.13 -4.33
CA GLU A 508 -9.20 -25.67 -4.25
C GLU A 508 -7.79 -25.05 -4.25
N LEU A 509 -6.80 -25.72 -3.63
CA LEU A 509 -5.40 -25.32 -3.73
C LEU A 509 -4.85 -25.47 -5.14
N ASP A 510 -5.22 -26.53 -5.87
CA ASP A 510 -4.79 -26.74 -7.25
C ASP A 510 -5.41 -25.71 -8.20
N ALA A 511 -6.69 -25.37 -8.01
CA ALA A 511 -7.36 -24.30 -8.75
C ALA A 511 -6.68 -22.93 -8.58
N ALA A 512 -6.05 -22.68 -7.43
CA ALA A 512 -5.32 -21.46 -7.13
C ALA A 512 -3.81 -21.53 -7.46
N ARG A 513 -3.27 -22.71 -7.81
CA ARG A 513 -1.82 -22.98 -7.94
C ARG A 513 -1.09 -22.08 -8.94
N PHE A 514 -1.78 -21.60 -9.97
CA PHE A 514 -1.21 -20.73 -11.00
C PHE A 514 -0.82 -19.34 -10.46
N ASP A 515 -1.39 -18.90 -9.33
CA ASP A 515 -1.11 -17.59 -8.74
C ASP A 515 -0.56 -17.72 -7.31
N PRO A 516 0.67 -17.23 -7.04
CA PRO A 516 1.31 -17.36 -5.74
C PRO A 516 0.58 -16.67 -4.58
N LEU A 517 -0.15 -15.58 -4.85
CA LEU A 517 -0.82 -14.79 -3.83
C LEU A 517 -2.18 -15.41 -3.49
N LEU A 518 -2.91 -15.85 -4.52
CA LEU A 518 -4.19 -16.52 -4.38
C LEU A 518 -4.02 -17.86 -3.66
N VAL A 519 -3.04 -18.69 -4.06
CA VAL A 519 -2.78 -19.97 -3.36
C VAL A 519 -2.43 -19.75 -1.88
N ARG A 520 -1.69 -18.68 -1.57
CA ARG A 520 -1.39 -18.28 -0.19
C ARG A 520 -2.65 -17.88 0.58
N SER A 521 -3.55 -17.10 -0.03
CA SER A 521 -4.84 -16.72 0.55
C SER A 521 -5.75 -17.93 0.77
N VAL A 522 -5.85 -18.84 -0.22
CA VAL A 522 -6.63 -20.08 -0.13
C VAL A 522 -6.05 -21.01 0.94
N CYS A 523 -4.72 -21.18 1.01
CA CYS A 523 -4.07 -21.99 2.04
C CYS A 523 -4.32 -21.44 3.45
N ARG A 524 -4.35 -20.11 3.63
CA ARG A 524 -4.70 -19.51 4.93
C ARG A 524 -6.13 -19.81 5.33
N LYS A 525 -7.07 -19.78 4.37
CA LYS A 525 -8.47 -20.17 4.61
C LYS A 525 -8.62 -21.66 4.88
N ALA A 526 -7.90 -22.50 4.15
CA ALA A 526 -7.83 -23.92 4.40
C ALA A 526 -7.32 -24.23 5.81
N LYS A 527 -6.24 -23.56 6.25
CA LYS A 527 -5.71 -23.66 7.61
C LYS A 527 -6.78 -23.35 8.66
N GLU A 528 -7.49 -22.22 8.50
CA GLU A 528 -8.56 -21.82 9.41
C GLU A 528 -9.67 -22.89 9.52
N VAL A 529 -10.04 -23.52 8.40
CA VAL A 529 -11.02 -24.61 8.37
C VAL A 529 -10.49 -25.87 9.06
N VAL A 530 -9.24 -26.24 8.81
CA VAL A 530 -8.62 -27.41 9.46
C VAL A 530 -8.47 -27.17 10.95
N ASP A 531 -8.02 -25.99 11.40
CA ASP A 531 -7.93 -25.64 12.83
C ASP A 531 -9.31 -25.74 13.51
N ASN A 532 -10.37 -25.28 12.86
CA ASN A 532 -11.73 -25.41 13.37
C ASN A 532 -12.24 -26.86 13.36
N TYR A 533 -11.81 -27.68 12.40
CA TYR A 533 -12.06 -29.12 12.39
C TYR A 533 -11.35 -29.79 13.57
N LEU A 534 -10.07 -29.50 13.79
CA LEU A 534 -9.27 -30.04 14.89
C LEU A 534 -9.88 -29.69 16.25
N LYS A 535 -10.31 -28.44 16.49
CA LYS A 535 -11.02 -28.06 17.73
C LYS A 535 -12.29 -28.88 17.98
N ARG A 536 -13.05 -29.20 16.92
CA ARG A 536 -14.24 -30.06 17.04
C ARG A 536 -13.89 -31.51 17.34
N VAL A 537 -12.78 -32.00 16.76
CA VAL A 537 -12.26 -33.34 17.05
C VAL A 537 -11.75 -33.42 18.49
N GLU A 538 -11.02 -32.41 18.96
CA GLU A 538 -10.52 -32.30 20.33
C GLU A 538 -11.66 -32.41 21.35
N ASN A 539 -12.78 -31.71 21.12
CA ASN A 539 -13.97 -31.78 21.98
C ASN A 539 -14.67 -33.15 21.98
N ARG A 540 -14.32 -34.06 21.07
CA ARG A 540 -14.86 -35.43 21.01
C ARG A 540 -13.95 -36.45 21.71
N ILE A 541 -12.73 -36.07 22.09
CA ILE A 541 -11.79 -36.96 22.77
C ILE A 541 -12.33 -37.28 24.16
N VAL A 542 -12.42 -38.56 24.49
CA VAL A 542 -12.93 -39.04 25.79
C VAL A 542 -11.76 -39.20 26.75
N THR A 543 -11.81 -38.56 27.91
CA THR A 543 -10.74 -38.58 28.93
C THR A 543 -11.18 -39.24 30.25
N ASP A 544 -12.26 -40.01 30.22
CA ASP A 544 -12.77 -40.71 31.40
C ASP A 544 -11.91 -41.94 31.76
N TYR A 545 -12.19 -42.56 32.90
CA TYR A 545 -11.50 -43.79 33.32
C TYR A 545 -11.66 -44.92 32.27
N GLN A 546 -12.80 -44.98 31.57
CA GLN A 546 -13.04 -46.00 30.55
C GLN A 546 -12.10 -45.85 29.34
N ALA A 547 -11.60 -44.64 29.06
CA ALA A 547 -10.64 -44.40 27.98
C ALA A 547 -9.29 -45.11 28.15
N THR A 548 -8.92 -45.48 29.38
CA THR A 548 -7.64 -46.17 29.66
C THR A 548 -7.78 -47.50 30.40
N SER A 549 -8.99 -47.84 30.85
CA SER A 549 -9.30 -49.10 31.55
C SER A 549 -9.12 -50.32 30.64
N LEU A 550 -8.35 -51.31 31.09
CA LEU A 550 -8.23 -52.62 30.42
C LEU A 550 -9.06 -53.69 31.13
N ALA A 551 -10.04 -53.28 31.95
CA ALA A 551 -10.92 -54.18 32.66
C ALA A 551 -11.92 -54.85 31.69
N GLY A 552 -11.99 -56.18 31.73
CA GLY A 552 -12.88 -56.97 30.87
C GLY A 552 -12.16 -57.62 29.67
N PRO A 553 -12.91 -58.35 28.82
CA PRO A 553 -12.34 -59.15 27.73
C PRO A 553 -12.19 -58.38 26.40
N SER A 554 -12.67 -57.13 26.30
CA SER A 554 -12.71 -56.36 25.05
C SER A 554 -12.41 -54.88 25.28
N ALA A 555 -12.00 -54.17 24.23
CA ALA A 555 -11.81 -52.72 24.27
C ALA A 555 -13.11 -51.98 24.65
N THR A 556 -12.99 -50.94 25.49
CA THR A 556 -14.15 -50.14 25.91
C THR A 556 -14.65 -49.25 24.75
N PRO A 557 -15.92 -48.83 24.74
CA PRO A 557 -16.42 -47.88 23.74
C PRO A 557 -15.66 -46.55 23.71
N SER A 558 -15.18 -46.07 24.87
CA SER A 558 -14.35 -44.87 24.99
C SER A 558 -12.99 -45.05 24.30
N GLN A 559 -12.34 -46.21 24.47
CA GLN A 559 -11.10 -46.55 23.77
C GLN A 559 -11.30 -46.65 22.27
N ILE A 560 -12.36 -47.32 21.81
CA ILE A 560 -12.66 -47.45 20.38
C ILE A 560 -12.86 -46.06 19.76
N THR A 561 -13.63 -45.19 20.42
CA THR A 561 -13.87 -43.82 19.95
C THR A 561 -12.57 -43.03 19.83
N ASN A 562 -11.69 -43.12 20.83
CA ASN A 562 -10.40 -42.45 20.83
C ASN A 562 -9.45 -43.00 19.74
N ILE A 563 -9.42 -44.32 19.53
CA ILE A 563 -8.63 -44.96 18.48
C ILE A 563 -9.15 -44.56 17.08
N ASP A 564 -10.46 -44.49 16.89
CA ASP A 564 -11.06 -43.99 15.65
C ASP A 564 -10.68 -42.53 15.39
N ILE A 565 -10.68 -41.68 16.43
CA ILE A 565 -10.21 -40.29 16.33
C ILE A 565 -8.71 -40.25 15.97
N PHE A 566 -7.88 -41.07 16.62
CA PHE A 566 -6.44 -41.17 16.34
C PHE A 566 -6.17 -41.54 14.87
N ASN A 567 -6.89 -42.54 14.34
CA ASN A 567 -6.75 -42.94 12.94
C ASN A 567 -7.20 -41.83 11.97
N ASN A 568 -8.31 -41.15 12.27
CA ASN A 568 -8.79 -40.02 11.46
C ASN A 568 -7.78 -38.86 11.44
N LEU A 569 -7.17 -38.53 12.58
CA LEU A 569 -6.13 -37.51 12.66
C LEU A 569 -4.87 -37.93 11.89
N SER A 570 -4.51 -39.21 11.93
CA SER A 570 -3.34 -39.75 11.20
C SER A 570 -3.53 -39.67 9.69
N GLU A 571 -4.71 -40.07 9.20
CA GLU A 571 -5.09 -39.93 7.80
C GLU A 571 -5.09 -38.45 7.37
N LEU A 572 -5.67 -37.57 8.19
CA LEU A 572 -5.70 -36.13 7.92
C LEU A 572 -4.29 -35.57 7.76
N SER A 573 -3.39 -35.80 8.72
CA SER A 573 -2.00 -35.33 8.66
C SER A 573 -1.30 -35.85 7.41
N ARG A 574 -1.39 -37.15 7.12
CA ARG A 574 -0.77 -37.74 5.93
C ARG A 574 -1.30 -37.13 4.63
N GLN A 575 -2.62 -36.98 4.51
CA GLN A 575 -3.22 -36.42 3.31
C GLN A 575 -2.89 -34.94 3.13
N LEU A 576 -2.80 -34.16 4.21
CA LEU A 576 -2.35 -32.77 4.16
C LEU A 576 -0.89 -32.66 3.71
N VAL A 577 0.01 -33.49 4.27
CA VAL A 577 1.42 -33.53 3.85
C VAL A 577 1.53 -33.89 2.37
N ARG A 578 0.79 -34.92 1.91
CA ARG A 578 0.75 -35.30 0.49
C ARG A 578 0.20 -34.20 -0.41
N ALA A 579 -0.89 -33.54 -0.02
CA ALA A 579 -1.49 -32.47 -0.79
C ALA A 579 -0.56 -31.24 -0.92
N LEU A 580 0.37 -31.05 0.02
CA LEU A 580 1.30 -29.92 0.05
C LEU A 580 2.70 -30.24 -0.51
N HIS A 581 2.98 -31.49 -0.86
CA HIS A 581 4.32 -31.94 -1.27
C HIS A 581 4.90 -31.10 -2.43
N ASP A 582 4.10 -30.85 -3.46
CA ASP A 582 4.49 -30.14 -4.68
C ASP A 582 4.47 -28.59 -4.56
N TYR A 583 4.14 -28.05 -3.37
CA TYR A 583 4.01 -26.61 -3.16
C TYR A 583 5.31 -25.97 -2.62
N PRO A 584 5.54 -24.67 -2.83
CA PRO A 584 6.68 -23.97 -2.25
C PRO A 584 6.70 -24.02 -0.72
N GLU A 585 7.89 -23.96 -0.12
CA GLU A 585 8.08 -24.00 1.35
C GLU A 585 7.29 -22.92 2.10
N GLU A 586 7.10 -21.75 1.50
CA GLU A 586 6.28 -20.68 2.10
C GLU A 586 4.81 -21.09 2.34
N ILE A 587 4.27 -21.98 1.50
CA ILE A 587 2.91 -22.50 1.61
C ILE A 587 2.87 -23.66 2.61
N LYS A 588 3.86 -24.57 2.57
CA LYS A 588 3.99 -25.67 3.53
C LYS A 588 4.05 -25.16 4.97
N LYS A 589 4.89 -24.15 5.24
CA LYS A 589 5.02 -23.49 6.55
C LYS A 589 3.73 -22.90 7.10
N LEU A 590 2.76 -22.54 6.25
CA LEU A 590 1.46 -22.04 6.73
C LEU A 590 0.65 -23.13 7.42
N MET A 591 0.73 -24.37 6.93
CA MET A 591 -0.03 -25.53 7.42
C MET A 591 0.73 -26.37 8.46
N GLU A 592 2.06 -26.25 8.51
CA GLU A 592 2.95 -26.98 9.42
C GLU A 592 2.44 -26.96 10.88
N GLY A 593 2.17 -25.77 11.43
CA GLY A 593 1.65 -25.66 12.80
C GLY A 593 0.30 -26.36 13.01
N THR A 594 -0.55 -26.48 12.00
CA THR A 594 -1.83 -27.21 12.09
C THR A 594 -1.59 -28.73 12.03
N ILE A 595 -0.62 -29.19 11.24
CA ILE A 595 -0.22 -30.60 11.16
C ILE A 595 0.42 -31.04 12.48
N GLU A 596 1.27 -30.20 13.09
CA GLU A 596 1.85 -30.43 14.41
C GLU A 596 0.77 -30.52 15.50
N LEU A 597 -0.25 -29.66 15.47
CA LEU A 597 -1.37 -29.72 16.42
C LEU A 597 -2.13 -31.04 16.31
N ALA A 598 -2.36 -31.53 15.10
CA ALA A 598 -2.93 -32.87 14.89
C ALA A 598 -2.01 -33.96 15.45
N GLY A 599 -0.70 -33.83 15.29
CA GLY A 599 0.32 -34.69 15.93
C GLY A 599 0.21 -34.71 17.46
N LYS A 600 0.21 -33.54 18.11
CA LYS A 600 0.09 -33.42 19.58
C LYS A 600 -1.20 -34.03 20.12
N MET A 601 -2.33 -33.85 19.42
CA MET A 601 -3.59 -34.50 19.81
C MET A 601 -3.52 -36.03 19.68
N ARG A 602 -2.87 -36.55 18.63
CA ARG A 602 -2.64 -38.00 18.49
C ARG A 602 -1.81 -38.54 19.65
N GLU A 603 -0.73 -37.86 20.02
CA GLU A 603 0.09 -38.22 21.17
C GLU A 603 -0.71 -38.19 22.48
N GLY A 604 -1.52 -37.15 22.68
CA GLY A 604 -2.40 -37.02 23.84
C GLY A 604 -3.43 -38.14 23.98
N ILE A 605 -3.81 -38.79 22.87
CA ILE A 605 -4.71 -39.96 22.89
C ILE A 605 -3.94 -41.25 23.20
N ILE A 606 -2.82 -41.50 22.51
CA ILE A 606 -2.15 -42.80 22.58
C ILE A 606 -1.28 -42.96 23.83
N ARG A 607 -0.61 -41.90 24.30
CA ARG A 607 0.31 -41.98 25.45
C ARG A 607 -0.37 -42.45 26.73
N PRO A 608 -1.57 -41.95 27.12
CA PRO A 608 -2.28 -42.47 28.29
C PRO A 608 -2.67 -43.94 28.18
N ILE A 609 -3.04 -44.41 26.99
CA ILE A 609 -3.39 -45.82 26.73
C ILE A 609 -2.15 -46.70 26.91
N VAL A 610 -1.03 -46.34 26.28
CA VAL A 610 0.25 -47.06 26.40
C VAL A 610 0.71 -47.09 27.86
N ALA A 611 0.68 -45.96 28.57
CA ALA A 611 1.05 -45.89 29.98
C ALA A 611 0.18 -46.79 30.86
N SER A 612 -1.13 -46.88 30.59
CA SER A 612 -2.05 -47.79 31.29
C SER A 612 -1.70 -49.26 31.03
N ILE A 613 -1.46 -49.62 29.76
CA ILE A 613 -1.02 -50.96 29.34
C ILE A 613 0.26 -51.34 30.06
N THR A 614 1.30 -50.50 29.97
CA THR A 614 2.59 -50.73 30.63
C THR A 614 2.43 -50.95 32.13
N ARG A 615 1.64 -50.09 32.81
CA ARG A 615 1.41 -50.21 34.25
C ARG A 615 0.73 -51.53 34.62
N GLU A 616 -0.27 -51.95 33.85
CA GLU A 616 -1.00 -53.19 34.11
C GLU A 616 -0.15 -54.43 33.84
N LEU A 617 0.61 -54.45 32.74
CA LEU A 617 1.56 -55.54 32.44
C LEU A 617 2.63 -55.66 33.53
N ASN A 618 3.22 -54.54 33.97
CA ASN A 618 4.19 -54.52 35.06
C ASN A 618 3.60 -55.01 36.39
N MET A 619 2.35 -54.62 36.69
CA MET A 619 1.65 -55.10 37.88
C MET A 619 1.44 -56.62 37.83
N ILE A 620 1.07 -57.19 36.67
CA ILE A 620 0.89 -58.64 36.50
C ILE A 620 2.23 -59.37 36.67
N ILE A 621 3.30 -58.90 36.02
CA ILE A 621 4.65 -59.48 36.16
C ILE A 621 5.10 -59.49 37.62
N SER A 622 4.84 -58.42 38.37
CA SER A 622 5.22 -58.32 39.78
C SER A 622 4.55 -59.36 40.70
N LYS A 623 3.40 -59.95 40.29
CA LYS A 623 2.72 -61.02 41.03
C LYS A 623 3.54 -62.32 41.10
N MET A 624 4.59 -62.44 40.27
CA MET A 624 5.62 -63.48 40.36
C MET A 624 6.17 -63.59 41.80
N HIS A 625 6.32 -62.49 42.54
CA HIS A 625 6.82 -62.53 43.92
C HIS A 625 5.83 -63.10 44.95
N VAL A 626 4.53 -63.05 44.67
CA VAL A 626 3.46 -63.50 45.60
C VAL A 626 3.10 -64.98 45.37
N GLN A 627 3.02 -65.41 44.11
CA GLN A 627 2.58 -66.75 43.72
C GLN A 627 3.65 -67.85 43.92
N PHE A 628 4.84 -67.48 44.37
CA PHE A 628 5.97 -68.39 44.59
C PHE A 628 6.26 -68.66 46.08
N ARG A 629 5.37 -68.24 47.00
CA ARG A 629 5.46 -68.69 48.39
C ARG A 629 5.17 -70.21 48.46
N PRO A 630 6.00 -71.02 49.14
CA PRO A 630 5.98 -72.49 49.08
C PRO A 630 4.69 -73.15 49.58
N THR A 631 3.74 -72.39 50.14
CA THR A 631 2.49 -72.88 50.69
C THR A 631 1.35 -73.06 49.66
N ASN A 632 1.48 -72.51 48.45
CA ASN A 632 0.37 -72.49 47.46
C ASN A 632 0.71 -73.23 46.15
N ALA A 633 0.60 -74.56 46.14
CA ALA A 633 0.80 -75.36 44.92
C ALA A 633 -0.31 -75.18 43.86
N SER A 634 -1.48 -74.65 44.23
CA SER A 634 -2.65 -74.50 43.34
C SER A 634 -2.69 -73.21 42.52
N SER A 635 -1.79 -72.25 42.78
CA SER A 635 -1.71 -70.96 42.07
C SER A 635 -0.51 -70.85 41.14
N ASN A 636 0.12 -71.98 40.81
CA ASN A 636 1.32 -72.03 39.96
C ASN A 636 1.01 -71.56 38.53
N GLY A 637 1.72 -70.55 38.04
CA GLY A 637 1.63 -70.03 36.67
C GLY A 637 0.44 -69.12 36.36
N MET A 638 -0.39 -68.75 37.36
CA MET A 638 -1.59 -67.94 37.13
C MET A 638 -1.28 -66.54 36.58
N TYR A 639 -0.17 -65.92 37.02
CA TYR A 639 0.22 -64.59 36.50
C TYR A 639 0.66 -64.64 35.03
N MET A 640 1.32 -65.72 34.57
CA MET A 640 1.69 -65.90 33.16
C MET A 640 0.47 -66.10 32.27
N GLN A 641 -0.54 -66.85 32.75
CA GLN A 641 -1.83 -66.97 32.06
C GLN A 641 -2.55 -65.63 31.97
N GLU A 642 -2.54 -64.84 33.04
CA GLU A 642 -3.08 -63.47 33.06
C GLU A 642 -2.32 -62.54 32.11
N LEU A 643 -0.98 -62.63 32.07
CA LEU A 643 -0.12 -61.86 31.17
C LEU A 643 -0.41 -62.20 29.70
N ARG A 644 -0.46 -63.49 29.34
CA ARG A 644 -0.84 -63.96 28.00
C ARG A 644 -2.22 -63.42 27.60
N ALA A 645 -3.22 -63.55 28.48
CA ALA A 645 -4.56 -63.06 28.21
C ALA A 645 -4.59 -61.54 27.97
N LYS A 646 -3.80 -60.78 28.72
CA LYS A 646 -3.73 -59.31 28.59
C LYS A 646 -2.94 -58.86 27.36
N LEU A 647 -1.82 -59.50 27.04
CA LEU A 647 -1.09 -59.27 25.79
C LEU A 647 -1.98 -59.59 24.58
N ALA A 648 -2.73 -60.69 24.63
CA ALA A 648 -3.69 -61.04 23.59
C ALA A 648 -4.80 -60.00 23.45
N LEU A 649 -5.38 -59.50 24.56
CA LEU A 649 -6.37 -58.43 24.53
C LEU A 649 -5.81 -57.15 23.91
N VAL A 650 -4.63 -56.70 24.37
CA VAL A 650 -4.00 -55.49 23.84
C VAL A 650 -3.73 -55.64 22.34
N ARG A 651 -3.17 -56.78 21.90
CA ARG A 651 -2.82 -57.03 20.51
C ARG A 651 -4.03 -57.10 19.58
N HIS A 652 -5.06 -57.84 19.99
CA HIS A 652 -6.18 -58.21 19.11
C HIS A 652 -7.38 -57.27 19.22
N GLU A 653 -7.57 -56.56 20.33
CA GLU A 653 -8.73 -55.68 20.55
C GLU A 653 -8.38 -54.19 20.43
N LEU A 654 -7.25 -53.76 20.97
CA LEU A 654 -6.84 -52.34 20.97
C LEU A 654 -5.94 -52.00 19.80
N LEU A 655 -4.75 -52.62 19.74
CA LEU A 655 -3.74 -52.28 18.75
C LEU A 655 -4.12 -52.74 17.34
N ALA A 656 -4.93 -53.81 17.20
CA ALA A 656 -5.46 -54.25 15.90
C ALA A 656 -6.34 -53.21 15.21
N ARG A 657 -6.87 -52.23 15.96
CA ARG A 657 -7.70 -51.14 15.43
C ARG A 657 -6.87 -49.94 14.97
N LEU A 658 -5.58 -49.88 15.30
CA LEU A 658 -4.70 -48.81 14.86
C LEU A 658 -4.29 -49.00 13.40
N GLU A 659 -4.01 -47.88 12.74
CA GLU A 659 -3.42 -47.89 11.42
C GLU A 659 -2.04 -48.59 11.42
N PRO A 660 -1.70 -49.41 10.40
CA PRO A 660 -0.47 -50.21 10.37
C PRO A 660 0.83 -49.41 10.56
N ALA A 661 0.87 -48.15 10.11
CA ALA A 661 2.03 -47.28 10.24
C ALA A 661 2.44 -47.02 11.70
N HIS A 662 1.46 -46.94 12.61
CA HIS A 662 1.69 -46.63 14.03
C HIS A 662 1.75 -47.89 14.92
N LEU A 663 1.40 -49.05 14.37
CA LEU A 663 1.33 -50.30 15.12
C LEU A 663 2.71 -50.79 15.56
N GLU A 664 3.67 -50.85 14.65
CA GLU A 664 4.97 -51.46 14.93
C GLU A 664 5.80 -50.73 16.01
N PRO A 665 5.93 -49.39 16.00
CA PRO A 665 6.67 -48.68 17.04
C PRO A 665 6.12 -48.93 18.45
N LEU A 666 4.79 -49.05 18.57
CA LEU A 666 4.10 -49.34 19.83
C LEU A 666 4.30 -50.79 20.28
N LEU A 667 4.28 -51.74 19.34
CA LEU A 667 4.57 -53.14 19.65
C LEU A 667 5.99 -53.32 20.17
N LEU A 668 6.97 -52.65 19.54
CA LEU A 668 8.36 -52.69 19.98
C LEU A 668 8.54 -52.05 21.35
N GLU A 669 7.94 -50.87 21.59
CA GLU A 669 7.99 -50.16 22.88
C GLU A 669 7.40 -51.01 24.01
N LEU A 670 6.20 -51.57 23.82
CA LEU A 670 5.55 -52.43 24.82
C LEU A 670 6.33 -53.73 25.05
N THR A 671 6.93 -54.28 24.01
CA THR A 671 7.72 -55.51 24.09
C THR A 671 8.99 -55.31 24.91
N ALA A 672 9.76 -54.25 24.63
CA ALA A 672 10.96 -53.92 25.37
C ALA A 672 10.65 -53.75 26.86
N GLU A 673 9.57 -53.05 27.17
CA GLU A 673 9.11 -52.81 28.54
C GLU A 673 8.71 -54.11 29.27
N VAL A 674 7.98 -55.00 28.60
CA VAL A 674 7.59 -56.32 29.16
C VAL A 674 8.82 -57.20 29.43
N LEU A 675 9.75 -57.29 28.47
CA LEU A 675 10.97 -58.09 28.61
C LEU A 675 11.86 -57.55 29.73
N GLY A 676 12.09 -56.23 29.75
CA GLY A 676 12.89 -55.57 30.78
C GLY A 676 12.30 -55.72 32.18
N SER A 677 10.97 -55.56 32.31
CA SER A 677 10.26 -55.74 33.58
C SER A 677 10.31 -57.18 34.07
N PHE A 678 10.14 -58.16 33.18
CA PHE A 678 10.25 -59.57 33.53
C PHE A 678 11.66 -59.94 33.99
N LEU A 679 12.69 -59.57 33.23
CA LEU A 679 14.09 -59.81 33.58
C LEU A 679 14.45 -59.18 34.93
N PHE A 680 13.95 -57.97 35.18
CA PHE A 680 14.12 -57.31 36.47
C PHE A 680 13.50 -58.11 37.61
N HIS A 681 12.23 -58.47 37.52
CA HIS A 681 11.55 -59.21 38.58
C HIS A 681 12.10 -60.63 38.75
N ALA A 682 12.47 -61.31 37.67
CA ALA A 682 13.06 -62.64 37.69
C ALA A 682 14.45 -62.64 38.36
N SER A 683 15.25 -61.57 38.17
CA SER A 683 16.57 -61.43 38.80
C SER A 683 16.52 -61.33 40.33
N LEU A 684 15.36 -61.04 40.92
CA LEU A 684 15.14 -60.86 42.36
C LEU A 684 14.56 -62.10 43.06
N MET A 685 14.34 -63.20 42.33
CA MET A 685 13.67 -64.39 42.86
C MET A 685 14.62 -65.24 43.73
N THR A 686 14.32 -65.36 45.03
CA THR A 686 15.18 -66.06 46.02
C THR A 686 14.33 -66.87 47.00
N PRO A 687 14.77 -68.06 47.48
CA PRO A 687 15.99 -68.79 47.11
C PRO A 687 15.80 -69.64 45.84
N LEU A 688 16.84 -69.77 45.00
CA LEU A 688 16.84 -70.54 43.74
C LEU A 688 16.92 -72.06 43.95
N THR A 689 15.83 -72.66 44.46
CA THR A 689 15.69 -74.12 44.48
C THR A 689 15.65 -74.71 43.07
N GLU A 690 15.99 -76.00 42.89
CA GLU A 690 15.89 -76.67 41.57
C GLU A 690 14.48 -76.55 40.97
N THR A 691 13.45 -76.63 41.80
CA THR A 691 12.05 -76.43 41.41
C THR A 691 11.77 -75.01 40.91
N LEU A 692 12.38 -73.99 41.52
CA LEU A 692 12.27 -72.60 41.08
C LEU A 692 13.03 -72.35 39.78
N LYS A 693 14.26 -72.89 39.64
CA LYS A 693 15.08 -72.79 38.43
C LYS A 693 14.37 -73.40 37.21
N LEU A 694 13.84 -74.62 37.34
CA LEU A 694 13.08 -75.28 36.27
C LEU A 694 11.81 -74.51 35.89
N ARG A 695 11.11 -73.95 36.89
CA ARG A 695 9.90 -73.16 36.63
C ARG A 695 10.21 -71.83 35.94
N LEU A 696 11.18 -71.06 36.42
CA LEU A 696 11.61 -69.81 35.76
C LEU A 696 12.11 -70.07 34.34
N ALA A 697 12.83 -71.18 34.11
CA ALA A 697 13.23 -71.57 32.76
C ALA A 697 12.05 -71.89 31.84
N GLY A 698 10.97 -72.47 32.38
CA GLY A 698 9.71 -72.67 31.67
C GLY A 698 8.96 -71.36 31.40
N GLU A 699 8.85 -70.49 32.40
CA GLU A 699 8.19 -69.17 32.28
C GLU A 699 8.96 -68.24 31.33
N VAL A 700 10.30 -68.32 31.27
CA VAL A 700 11.14 -67.65 30.28
C VAL A 700 10.82 -68.12 28.85
N ALA A 701 10.75 -69.44 28.63
CA ALA A 701 10.42 -69.98 27.31
C ALA A 701 8.99 -69.64 26.89
N GLU A 702 8.04 -69.62 27.84
CA GLU A 702 6.67 -69.19 27.60
C GLU A 702 6.61 -67.70 27.24
N LEU A 703 7.33 -66.82 27.96
CA LEU A 703 7.40 -65.40 27.65
C LEU A 703 8.05 -65.13 26.29
N GLU A 704 9.17 -65.78 25.99
CA GLU A 704 9.86 -65.68 24.70
C GLU A 704 8.88 -65.99 23.56
N PHE A 705 8.13 -67.08 23.69
CA PHE A 705 7.11 -67.46 22.72
C PHE A 705 5.99 -66.40 22.62
N GLU A 706 5.41 -65.97 23.73
CA GLU A 706 4.28 -65.01 23.73
C GLU A 706 4.66 -63.63 23.19
N VAL A 707 5.83 -63.12 23.56
CA VAL A 707 6.34 -61.84 23.06
C VAL A 707 6.67 -61.94 21.56
N THR A 708 7.22 -63.06 21.12
CA THR A 708 7.44 -63.31 19.69
C THR A 708 6.10 -63.30 18.94
N GLN A 709 5.07 -63.96 19.47
CA GLN A 709 3.72 -63.92 18.87
C GLN A 709 3.10 -62.52 18.88
N PHE A 710 3.33 -61.73 19.94
CA PHE A 710 2.86 -60.35 20.04
C PHE A 710 3.44 -59.44 18.94
N LEU A 711 4.70 -59.67 18.57
CA LEU A 711 5.41 -58.97 17.49
C LEU A 711 5.01 -59.43 16.09
N VAL A 712 4.51 -60.66 15.91
CA VAL A 712 4.11 -61.16 14.59
C VAL A 712 2.98 -60.29 14.02
N HIS A 713 3.24 -59.71 12.86
CA HIS A 713 2.27 -58.90 12.13
C HIS A 713 1.34 -59.83 11.33
N ASP A 714 0.12 -60.02 11.82
CA ASP A 714 -0.89 -60.86 11.19
C ASP A 714 -1.42 -60.20 9.89
N GLN A 715 -0.67 -60.28 8.78
CA GLN A 715 -1.07 -59.75 7.46
C GLN A 715 -2.27 -60.50 6.84
N ALA A 716 -2.70 -61.62 7.43
CA ALA A 716 -3.68 -62.53 6.83
C ALA A 716 -5.17 -62.12 7.02
N ARG A 717 -5.48 -61.13 7.86
CA ARG A 717 -6.89 -60.73 8.12
C ARG A 717 -7.40 -59.55 7.29
N MET A 718 -6.59 -58.97 6.41
CA MET A 718 -7.02 -57.92 5.48
C MET A 718 -7.57 -58.55 4.19
N GLY A 719 -8.86 -58.33 3.91
CA GLY A 719 -9.54 -58.84 2.71
C GLY A 719 -8.90 -58.39 1.38
N PRO A 720 -9.22 -59.06 0.25
CA PRO A 720 -8.42 -59.05 -0.98
C PRO A 720 -8.53 -57.78 -1.85
N SER A 721 -8.83 -56.59 -1.30
CA SER A 721 -9.12 -55.41 -2.12
C SER A 721 -7.96 -54.44 -2.37
N LEU A 722 -6.76 -54.68 -1.85
CA LEU A 722 -5.61 -53.77 -2.03
C LEU A 722 -4.32 -54.54 -2.35
N ARG A 723 -4.31 -55.31 -3.44
CA ARG A 723 -3.06 -55.66 -4.13
C ARG A 723 -2.85 -54.66 -5.28
N PRO A 724 -1.83 -53.80 -5.27
CA PRO A 724 -1.35 -53.19 -6.50
C PRO A 724 -0.65 -54.27 -7.34
N PRO A 725 -0.83 -54.28 -8.67
CA PRO A 725 -0.28 -55.31 -9.52
C PRO A 725 1.22 -55.09 -9.75
N GLY A 726 2.01 -56.10 -9.39
CA GLY A 726 3.26 -56.49 -10.06
C GLY A 726 4.41 -55.50 -10.04
N ILE A 727 5.37 -55.69 -9.13
CA ILE A 727 6.77 -55.42 -9.43
C ILE A 727 7.59 -56.60 -8.89
N ASP A 728 8.00 -57.47 -9.82
CA ASP A 728 9.04 -58.46 -9.61
C ASP A 728 10.32 -57.74 -9.16
N LYS A 729 10.87 -58.15 -8.02
CA LYS A 729 12.18 -57.71 -7.56
C LYS A 729 13.26 -58.39 -8.40
N GLN A 730 13.89 -57.63 -9.30
CA GLN A 730 15.29 -57.85 -9.68
C GLN A 730 16.18 -56.84 -8.93
N PRO A 731 17.35 -57.24 -8.42
CA PRO A 731 18.24 -56.33 -7.71
C PRO A 731 19.10 -55.59 -8.72
N HIS A 732 19.00 -54.27 -8.78
CA HIS A 732 20.01 -53.44 -9.41
C HIS A 732 20.52 -52.40 -8.41
N ASP A 733 21.79 -52.56 -8.07
CA ASP A 733 22.64 -51.56 -7.45
C ASP A 733 22.58 -50.25 -8.25
N SER A 734 22.23 -49.15 -7.58
CA SER A 734 22.65 -47.80 -7.96
C SER A 734 22.49 -46.88 -6.76
N LYS A 735 23.63 -46.58 -6.12
CA LYS A 735 23.82 -45.38 -5.32
C LYS A 735 23.41 -44.16 -6.14
N ASN A 736 22.44 -43.40 -5.67
CA ASN A 736 22.39 -41.98 -5.92
C ASN A 736 21.73 -41.29 -4.72
N ASN A 737 22.56 -40.59 -3.96
CA ASN A 737 22.16 -39.61 -2.96
C ASN A 737 21.52 -38.42 -3.67
N ASN A 738 20.32 -38.04 -3.25
CA ASN A 738 20.04 -36.75 -2.63
C ASN A 738 18.53 -36.55 -2.47
N ASP A 739 18.18 -35.92 -1.36
CA ASP A 739 16.90 -35.28 -1.03
C ASP A 739 15.80 -36.21 -0.51
N ASN A 740 15.88 -36.61 0.77
CA ASN A 740 14.76 -36.94 1.66
C ASN A 740 15.27 -37.04 3.13
N GLU A 741 15.73 -35.94 3.72
CA GLU A 741 16.24 -35.94 5.11
C GLU A 741 15.14 -36.13 6.18
N ASP A 742 13.86 -35.94 5.83
CA ASP A 742 12.76 -36.02 6.82
C ASP A 742 12.15 -37.44 6.99
N ASP A 743 12.37 -38.36 6.04
CA ASP A 743 11.90 -39.75 6.14
C ASP A 743 12.97 -40.72 6.73
N ASP A 744 14.23 -40.27 6.84
CA ASP A 744 15.35 -41.09 7.32
C ASP A 744 15.42 -41.19 8.86
N ASP A 745 15.02 -40.15 9.60
CA ASP A 745 15.11 -40.08 11.08
C ASP A 745 14.12 -41.06 11.76
N ASP A 746 12.89 -41.17 11.23
CA ASP A 746 11.89 -42.14 11.70
C ASP A 746 12.30 -43.60 11.39
N GLY A 747 13.09 -43.81 10.33
CA GLY A 747 13.65 -45.10 9.96
C GLY A 747 14.73 -45.57 10.92
N GLU A 748 15.66 -44.68 11.29
CA GLU A 748 16.76 -44.96 12.21
C GLU A 748 16.25 -45.28 13.62
N ALA A 749 15.34 -44.47 14.16
CA ALA A 749 14.74 -44.69 15.48
C ALA A 749 13.96 -46.01 15.56
N ARG A 750 13.28 -46.41 14.47
CA ARG A 750 12.57 -47.69 14.40
C ARG A 750 13.52 -48.87 14.39
N GLU A 751 14.63 -48.78 13.66
CA GLU A 751 15.64 -49.83 13.61
C GLU A 751 16.39 -49.95 14.95
N GLU A 752 16.65 -48.83 15.62
CA GLU A 752 17.21 -48.83 16.98
C GLU A 752 16.33 -49.61 17.97
N ARG A 753 15.02 -49.37 17.96
CA ARG A 753 14.07 -50.12 18.80
C ARG A 753 13.98 -51.60 18.46
N ARG A 754 14.10 -51.98 17.18
CA ARG A 754 14.17 -53.39 16.78
C ARG A 754 15.43 -54.06 17.32
N MET A 755 16.56 -53.37 17.24
CA MET A 755 17.82 -53.85 17.81
C MET A 755 17.74 -53.98 19.33
N GLU A 756 17.09 -53.04 20.02
CA GLU A 756 16.86 -53.13 21.47
C GLU A 756 16.04 -54.37 21.84
N VAL A 757 14.91 -54.61 21.17
CA VAL A 757 14.08 -55.79 21.41
C VAL A 757 14.82 -57.09 21.12
N ALA A 758 15.62 -57.13 20.05
CA ALA A 758 16.45 -58.30 19.73
C ALA A 758 17.48 -58.60 20.82
N ARG A 759 18.16 -57.56 21.33
CA ARG A 759 19.11 -57.67 22.45
C ARG A 759 18.42 -58.21 23.71
N LEU A 760 17.25 -57.69 24.07
CA LEU A 760 16.49 -58.14 25.23
C LEU A 760 16.01 -59.60 25.11
N LEU A 761 15.66 -60.05 23.90
CA LEU A 761 15.32 -61.45 23.64
C LEU A 761 16.53 -62.38 23.79
N ASP A 762 17.71 -61.95 23.33
CA ASP A 762 18.94 -62.71 23.53
C ASP A 762 19.37 -62.73 25.00
N ASP A 763 19.22 -61.61 25.72
CA ASP A 763 19.41 -61.53 27.17
C ASP A 763 18.47 -62.46 27.93
N LEU A 764 17.23 -62.61 27.47
CA LEU A 764 16.27 -63.57 28.04
C LEU A 764 16.74 -65.02 27.87
N LYS A 765 17.32 -65.37 26.71
CA LYS A 765 17.91 -66.71 26.48
C LYS A 765 19.15 -66.92 27.33
N ILE A 766 20.02 -65.91 27.46
CA ILE A 766 21.21 -65.99 28.30
C ILE A 766 20.82 -66.10 29.77
N PHE A 767 19.82 -65.34 30.24
CA PHE A 767 19.29 -65.44 31.60
C PHE A 767 18.83 -66.88 31.92
N ARG A 768 18.18 -67.56 30.97
CA ARG A 768 17.83 -68.98 31.13
C ARG A 768 19.04 -69.89 31.34
N GLN A 769 20.14 -69.66 30.64
CA GLN A 769 21.39 -70.42 30.81
C GLN A 769 22.05 -70.09 32.15
N VAL A 770 22.05 -68.81 32.51
CA VAL A 770 22.58 -68.28 33.78
C VAL A 770 21.93 -68.96 35.00
N LEU A 771 20.63 -69.28 34.97
CA LEU A 771 19.95 -69.99 36.07
C LEU A 771 20.59 -71.35 36.42
N PHE A 772 21.20 -72.04 35.45
CA PHE A 772 21.78 -73.38 35.60
C PHE A 772 23.32 -73.42 35.57
N ALA A 773 23.99 -72.27 35.44
CA ALA A 773 25.45 -72.24 35.51
C ALA A 773 25.92 -72.57 36.94
N ASP A 774 26.68 -73.64 37.11
CA ASP A 774 27.10 -74.12 38.44
C ASP A 774 28.46 -73.55 38.88
N THR A 775 29.20 -72.93 37.96
CA THR A 775 30.54 -72.36 38.24
C THR A 775 30.60 -70.85 37.99
N ALA A 776 31.43 -70.15 38.78
CA ALA A 776 31.67 -68.72 38.61
C ALA A 776 32.30 -68.37 37.25
N SER A 777 33.15 -69.25 36.70
CA SER A 777 33.77 -69.07 35.39
C SER A 777 32.76 -69.13 34.25
N GLU A 778 31.87 -70.13 34.26
CA GLU A 778 30.81 -70.28 33.26
C GLU A 778 29.84 -69.11 33.29
N LEU A 779 29.41 -68.72 34.49
CA LEU A 779 28.53 -67.57 34.67
C LEU A 779 29.19 -66.26 34.21
N SER A 780 30.48 -66.05 34.49
CA SER A 780 31.21 -64.87 34.04
C SER A 780 31.25 -64.74 32.52
N LEU A 781 31.36 -65.87 31.80
CA LEU A 781 31.41 -65.90 30.34
C LEU A 781 30.04 -65.58 29.76
N LEU A 782 28.97 -66.19 30.29
CA LEU A 782 27.59 -65.92 29.88
C LEU A 782 27.19 -64.47 30.11
N LEU A 783 27.51 -63.90 31.28
CA LEU A 783 27.19 -62.51 31.60
C LEU A 783 27.98 -61.52 30.72
N ARG A 784 29.22 -61.83 30.35
CA ARG A 784 30.00 -61.01 29.39
C ARG A 784 29.49 -61.08 27.95
N GLN A 785 28.73 -62.12 27.61
CA GLN A 785 28.06 -62.27 26.32
C GLN A 785 26.69 -61.57 26.29
N SER A 786 26.10 -61.28 27.45
CA SER A 786 24.82 -60.58 27.58
C SER A 786 24.97 -59.05 27.50
N THR A 787 23.88 -58.39 27.10
CA THR A 787 23.68 -56.94 27.20
C THR A 787 22.89 -56.53 28.43
N LEU A 788 22.73 -57.43 29.41
CA LEU A 788 22.02 -57.18 30.65
C LEU A 788 22.60 -55.96 31.40
N ASP A 789 21.70 -55.13 31.95
CA ASP A 789 22.08 -54.05 32.85
C ASP A 789 22.92 -54.60 34.01
N VAL A 790 24.03 -53.94 34.33
CA VAL A 790 24.92 -54.28 35.45
C VAL A 790 24.14 -54.47 36.74
N LEU A 791 23.05 -53.72 36.93
CA LEU A 791 22.17 -53.87 38.08
C LEU A 791 21.53 -55.27 38.16
N LEU A 792 21.04 -55.77 37.02
CA LEU A 792 20.48 -57.12 36.91
C LEU A 792 21.54 -58.19 37.13
N VAL A 793 22.74 -57.98 36.58
CA VAL A 793 23.89 -58.86 36.78
C VAL A 793 24.21 -59.00 38.28
N VAL A 794 24.26 -57.88 39.01
CA VAL A 794 24.51 -57.88 40.46
C VAL A 794 23.39 -58.57 41.23
N HIS A 795 22.11 -58.36 40.86
CA HIS A 795 21.00 -59.09 41.46
C HIS A 795 21.16 -60.61 41.32
N ILE A 796 21.42 -61.08 40.09
CA ILE A 796 21.59 -62.51 39.79
C ILE A 796 22.69 -63.14 40.65
N LEU A 797 23.83 -62.45 40.79
CA LEU A 797 24.99 -62.95 41.54
C LEU A 797 24.73 -63.02 43.03
N LEU A 798 24.06 -62.01 43.58
CA LEU A 798 23.65 -62.00 44.98
C LEU A 798 22.61 -63.08 45.29
N VAL A 799 21.63 -63.27 44.41
CA VAL A 799 20.62 -64.32 44.55
C VAL A 799 21.26 -65.71 44.50
N LYS A 800 22.24 -65.94 43.62
CA LYS A 800 23.00 -67.21 43.61
C LYS A 800 23.79 -67.41 44.90
N HIS A 801 24.46 -66.38 45.40
CA HIS A 801 25.16 -66.46 46.69
C HIS A 801 24.19 -66.82 47.84
N GLN A 802 23.02 -66.19 47.91
CA GLN A 802 21.99 -66.52 48.91
C GLN A 802 21.45 -67.95 48.79
N SER A 803 21.43 -68.50 47.57
CA SER A 803 20.88 -69.83 47.29
C SER A 803 21.87 -70.95 47.60
N ASP A 804 23.16 -70.72 47.34
CA ASP A 804 24.23 -71.67 47.66
C ASP A 804 24.58 -71.65 49.16
N PHE A 805 24.35 -70.51 49.84
CA PHE A 805 24.64 -70.31 51.26
C PHE A 805 23.41 -69.80 52.05
N PRO A 806 22.33 -70.60 52.19
CA PRO A 806 21.12 -70.19 52.90
C PRO A 806 21.40 -70.07 54.42
N SER A 807 21.57 -68.85 54.91
CA SER A 807 21.95 -68.60 56.31
C SER A 807 20.78 -68.87 57.26
N ALA A 808 20.84 -69.97 58.02
CA ALA A 808 19.94 -70.18 59.16
C ALA A 808 20.54 -70.87 60.40
N SER A 809 21.80 -71.35 60.38
CA SER A 809 22.32 -72.10 61.55
C SER A 809 23.77 -71.87 61.97
N ASP A 810 24.61 -71.19 61.18
CA ASP A 810 26.02 -70.99 61.55
C ASP A 810 26.38 -69.50 61.72
N LYS A 811 26.96 -69.15 62.88
CA LYS A 811 27.45 -67.79 63.20
C LYS A 811 28.68 -67.38 62.37
N ALA A 812 29.11 -68.23 61.42
CA ALA A 812 30.32 -68.04 60.65
C ALA A 812 30.12 -67.09 59.45
N HIS A 813 28.93 -66.94 58.85
CA HIS A 813 28.77 -66.20 57.58
C HIS A 813 27.88 -64.95 57.71
N PRO A 814 28.31 -63.76 57.23
CA PRO A 814 27.45 -62.58 57.16
C PRO A 814 26.35 -62.79 56.11
N GLN A 815 25.09 -62.54 56.50
CA GLN A 815 23.95 -62.67 55.60
C GLN A 815 23.94 -61.51 54.60
N VAL A 816 24.33 -61.76 53.35
CA VAL A 816 24.28 -60.75 52.29
C VAL A 816 22.86 -60.66 51.73
N LEU A 817 22.23 -59.50 51.88
CA LEU A 817 20.85 -59.22 51.50
C LEU A 817 20.78 -58.35 50.24
N LEU A 818 19.79 -58.56 49.40
CA LEU A 818 19.46 -57.59 48.35
C LEU A 818 18.99 -56.28 48.99
N ILE A 819 19.14 -55.14 48.30
CA ILE A 819 18.74 -53.81 48.82
C ILE A 819 17.31 -53.81 49.36
N HIS A 820 16.37 -54.40 48.62
CA HIS A 820 14.98 -54.46 49.05
C HIS A 820 14.79 -55.28 50.33
N GLN A 821 15.53 -56.37 50.50
CA GLN A 821 15.51 -57.20 51.72
C GLN A 821 16.13 -56.45 52.91
N ARG A 822 17.25 -55.74 52.70
CA ARG A 822 17.90 -54.89 53.72
C ARG A 822 16.97 -53.78 54.22
N ASN A 823 16.22 -53.16 53.31
CA ASN A 823 15.32 -52.05 53.62
C ASN A 823 13.88 -52.48 53.97
N ALA A 824 13.62 -53.79 54.06
CA ALA A 824 12.29 -54.36 54.28
C ALA A 824 11.23 -53.91 53.26
N TRP A 825 11.65 -53.64 52.02
CA TRP A 825 10.77 -53.34 50.88
C TRP A 825 10.32 -54.61 50.19
N THR A 826 9.13 -54.58 49.63
CA THR A 826 8.68 -55.59 48.67
C THR A 826 9.43 -55.43 47.35
N ALA A 827 9.63 -56.53 46.61
CA ALA A 827 10.26 -56.48 45.28
C ALA A 827 9.58 -55.49 44.30
N PRO A 828 8.24 -55.31 44.30
CA PRO A 828 7.58 -54.25 43.52
C PRO A 828 7.90 -52.82 43.98
N GLU A 829 8.02 -52.56 45.29
CA GLU A 829 8.45 -51.25 45.81
C GLU A 829 9.88 -50.93 45.39
N TYR A 830 10.75 -51.95 45.40
CA TYR A 830 12.10 -51.82 44.89
C TYR A 830 12.16 -51.58 43.38
N ALA A 831 11.34 -52.26 42.59
CA ALA A 831 11.22 -52.01 41.15
C ALA A 831 10.81 -50.56 40.86
N ARG A 832 9.82 -50.03 41.61
CA ARG A 832 9.40 -48.63 41.50
C ARG A 832 10.53 -47.67 41.86
N TRP A 833 11.22 -47.93 42.97
CA TRP A 833 12.38 -47.13 43.38
C TRP A 833 13.45 -47.09 42.29
N VAL A 834 13.81 -48.23 41.69
CA VAL A 834 14.79 -48.27 40.57
C VAL A 834 14.27 -47.52 39.34
N GLN A 835 12.98 -47.65 39.01
CA GLN A 835 12.37 -46.95 37.88
C GLN A 835 12.38 -45.42 38.07
N GLU A 836 12.16 -44.91 39.28
CA GLU A 836 12.23 -43.47 39.58
C GLU A 836 13.64 -42.89 39.29
N TYR A 837 14.72 -43.59 39.67
CA TYR A 837 16.08 -43.15 39.34
C TYR A 837 16.44 -43.30 37.85
N ARG A 838 15.78 -44.21 37.13
CA ARG A 838 15.91 -44.30 35.67
C ARG A 838 15.21 -43.13 34.97
N GLN A 839 14.10 -42.62 35.49
CA GLN A 839 13.40 -41.46 34.91
C GLN A 839 14.13 -40.13 35.17
N ASP A 840 14.84 -40.00 36.29
CA ASP A 840 15.62 -38.81 36.65
C ASP A 840 17.02 -38.73 36.00
N ASN A 841 17.33 -39.61 35.03
CA ASN A 841 18.68 -39.73 34.42
C ASN A 841 19.79 -40.09 35.44
N ARG A 842 19.42 -40.65 36.60
CA ARG A 842 20.31 -41.06 37.70
C ARG A 842 20.53 -42.57 37.72
N HIS A 843 20.69 -43.18 36.54
CA HIS A 843 20.81 -44.63 36.35
C HIS A 843 21.91 -45.32 37.20
N ARG A 844 22.95 -44.58 37.63
CA ARG A 844 24.05 -45.11 38.42
C ARG A 844 23.81 -45.09 39.94
N GLU A 845 22.76 -44.45 40.41
CA GLU A 845 22.52 -44.28 41.84
C GLU A 845 22.20 -45.61 42.56
N PRO A 846 21.33 -46.50 42.01
CA PRO A 846 21.16 -47.85 42.54
C PRO A 846 22.47 -48.65 42.61
N LEU A 847 23.31 -48.53 41.57
CA LEU A 847 24.62 -49.20 41.50
C LEU A 847 25.60 -48.68 42.55
N ARG A 848 25.59 -47.37 42.83
CA ARG A 848 26.41 -46.77 43.90
C ARG A 848 26.01 -47.25 45.29
N VAL A 849 24.71 -47.35 45.55
CA VAL A 849 24.19 -47.89 46.82
C VAL A 849 24.62 -49.35 46.98
N PHE A 850 24.52 -50.15 45.91
CA PHE A 850 25.00 -51.55 45.92
C PHE A 850 26.51 -51.66 46.13
N ARG A 851 27.30 -50.81 45.48
CA ARG A 851 28.76 -50.81 45.61
C ARG A 851 29.19 -50.49 47.04
N SER A 852 28.62 -49.43 47.64
CA SER A 852 28.87 -49.09 49.05
C SER A 852 28.52 -50.24 49.99
N TYR A 853 27.40 -50.94 49.73
CA TYR A 853 27.01 -52.09 50.52
C TYR A 853 27.97 -53.29 50.37
N LEU A 854 28.42 -53.58 49.15
CA LEU A 854 29.38 -54.67 48.95
C LEU A 854 30.75 -54.35 49.56
N ASP A 855 31.20 -53.08 49.51
CA ASP A 855 32.43 -52.65 50.15
C ASP A 855 32.35 -52.83 51.69
N GLU A 856 31.24 -52.45 52.32
CA GLU A 856 30.95 -52.74 53.74
C GLU A 856 31.06 -54.24 54.06
N VAL A 857 30.48 -55.10 53.22
CA VAL A 857 30.50 -56.57 53.39
C VAL A 857 31.92 -57.12 53.22
N PHE A 858 32.70 -56.64 52.26
CA PHE A 858 34.09 -57.09 52.06
C PHE A 858 35.02 -56.63 53.19
N ASP A 859 34.80 -55.43 53.74
CA ASP A 859 35.58 -54.92 54.88
C ASP A 859 35.31 -55.73 56.15
N GLU A 860 34.07 -56.19 56.39
CA GLU A 860 33.74 -57.11 57.49
C GLU A 860 34.41 -58.49 57.31
N ILE A 861 34.48 -59.00 56.08
CA ILE A 861 35.01 -60.34 55.76
C ILE A 861 36.55 -60.38 55.74
N GLN A 862 37.24 -59.28 55.43
CA GLN A 862 38.72 -59.19 55.43
C GLN A 862 39.37 -59.44 56.81
N SER A 863 38.58 -59.56 57.88
CA SER A 863 39.06 -59.92 59.22
C SER A 863 39.47 -61.40 59.39
N ASP A 864 39.20 -62.30 58.43
CA ASP A 864 39.58 -63.74 58.48
C ASP A 864 39.91 -64.32 57.07
N PRO A 865 41.19 -64.35 56.62
CA PRO A 865 41.52 -64.43 55.18
C PRO A 865 41.56 -65.82 54.52
N ASP A 866 41.81 -66.91 55.25
CA ASP A 866 42.42 -68.10 54.62
C ASP A 866 41.47 -69.28 54.27
N ASP A 867 40.20 -69.29 54.69
CA ASP A 867 39.32 -70.48 54.50
C ASP A 867 38.04 -70.27 53.66
N ARG A 868 37.72 -69.04 53.19
CA ARG A 868 36.41 -68.71 52.57
C ARG A 868 36.42 -68.51 51.04
N LEU A 869 37.49 -68.95 50.36
CA LEU A 869 37.71 -68.73 48.93
C LEU A 869 36.58 -69.20 48.00
N PRO A 870 35.95 -70.38 48.19
CA PRO A 870 34.84 -70.84 47.35
C PRO A 870 33.54 -70.06 47.59
N GLU A 871 33.32 -69.60 48.83
CA GLU A 871 32.05 -69.01 49.27
C GLU A 871 31.86 -67.58 48.77
N LEU A 872 32.96 -66.86 48.54
CA LEU A 872 32.98 -65.47 48.08
C LEU A 872 33.02 -65.32 46.55
N GLN A 873 33.01 -66.42 45.80
CA GLN A 873 33.19 -66.41 44.34
C GLN A 873 32.16 -65.52 43.62
N TRP A 874 30.89 -65.58 44.04
CA TRP A 874 29.80 -64.80 43.45
C TRP A 874 29.89 -63.31 43.82
N LEU A 875 30.25 -63.00 45.07
CA LEU A 875 30.40 -61.63 45.55
C LEU A 875 31.61 -60.92 44.90
N ARG A 876 32.72 -61.63 44.70
CA ARG A 876 33.91 -61.09 44.01
C ARG A 876 33.61 -60.79 42.55
N LEU A 877 32.85 -61.66 41.90
CA LEU A 877 32.40 -61.46 40.53
C LEU A 877 31.42 -60.28 40.46
N ALA A 878 30.49 -60.12 41.42
CA ALA A 878 29.60 -58.95 41.49
C ALA A 878 30.37 -57.63 41.64
N ARG A 879 31.41 -57.61 42.50
CA ARG A 879 32.32 -56.46 42.63
C ARG A 879 33.05 -56.16 41.33
N GLN A 880 33.52 -57.18 40.61
CA GLN A 880 34.20 -57.02 39.33
C GLN A 880 33.32 -56.39 38.24
N PHE A 881 32.01 -56.65 38.23
CA PHE A 881 31.09 -56.00 37.28
C PHE A 881 30.67 -54.57 37.71
N LEU A 882 30.85 -54.21 38.98
CA LEU A 882 30.58 -52.87 39.51
C LEU A 882 31.79 -51.91 39.43
N GLU A 883 32.99 -52.47 39.24
CA GLU A 883 34.25 -51.78 38.95
C GLU A 883 34.39 -51.52 37.45
#